data_AF-K2CM89-F1
#
_entry.id   AF-K2CM89-F1
#
_cell.length_a   1.000
_cell.length_b   1.000
_cell.length_c   1.000
_cell.angle_alpha   90.00
_cell.angle_beta   90.00
_cell.angle_gamma   90.00
#
_symmetry.space_group_name_H-M   'P 1'
#
loop_
_entity.id
_entity.type
_entity.pdbx_description
1 polymer ?
#
loop_
_entity_poly.entity_id
_entity_poly.type
_entity_poly.pdbx_seq_one_letter_code
_entity_poly.pdbx_strand_id
1 'polypeptide(L)'
;MSFAHLDEKNNTPNIHSILDEFLNHVFQSKLPKETKEDVTSVISTLNYIKNNPGFISEAANEWNKHAPFSSSKVKKYFKYERDYKNGIIRDSEDGPGIHVNGYNSGKEASETLNYYVRQIEEILQKLTPSQQLNFATKLQFDPEMRCLDARTVFAIKWAENVLSGCPSLDYIMAECQAAYEEKSFGESRLTFFTRFCEEQGYVRCLDNNIKKEITEKLIKDYLKNILGWSEAEEQKEIKEEKEFFKIPPHHIRIGLKGMVQYHFIDKKSADNFLGKLKLVPVLKKLNIEKANVQQVNCDACKNTCFVFRLTEQQIDACLGQGGYLKLIEIKNINNTVTNKETCLPLINAIKDFDHTLTNVSAVLLEDNNWCVLQTIARDQSPEAFMRFIDKLDADTCKTAALLKDNDNWGTLQTIARYQSPEAFMRFIDKLDADTCKTAALLKNNDNWSTLQTITRFQSPEAFMRFIDKLDADTCRTAALLKNKLGWNTLQTIARNQSPEAFMRFIDKLDADTCKTAALLKNNDNWSTLQTITRFQSPEAFMRFIDKLDADTCKFILREGHNKNFIDIINYSSPENVAILFDTMKKSNQPLTDYDYFNPEYWYELWYFWLKGAIFFQPAENIIKFLEVINKDSHLDWLLRHFKKTIHADHERIILSILCYKLSQLPRFANNLDEKQEESFHPNTKINAWINNILDLQQEYRMQHPLPIPCSEEKISLQEEKILKTFETGNALIKVIDTSWTQRSDLPDPLDDLVHQLKDLSYRPVIRGKLKDKKMTSGQKTGFKLVLMKDEIIKTRTEEESLLHKKNKHRTHTKKLASTLISKELYTLPFGYTNPNREMVCVMFNADQTLPDSERLKFKALLIRDLGTFHREWIQEDRDSVYNYQRIVRQFYSKDYNEFQARINKVPGVTNEILAQIPPAAKPTITIGRDTKKARQLAQQAKLKLETECKYDNITIAFYNPEYQSCRIYSETEQALDKLEEAIHANKLPSLLISLFSKKPEPLEIEINQKILSVPIDGTPEAKLILDIIQRAKTGKVILENAWVNIVKKLVPQKNNIAPQPRK
;
A
#
# COMPACT_ATOMS: atom_id res chain seq x y z
N MET A 1 -59.45 24.47 -33.46
CA MET A 1 -60.69 24.84 -32.75
C MET A 1 -60.45 24.62 -31.27
N SER A 2 -60.29 25.70 -30.49
CA SER A 2 -60.15 25.66 -29.04
C SER A 2 -61.53 25.51 -28.41
N PHE A 3 -61.77 24.47 -27.62
CA PHE A 3 -62.97 24.40 -26.80
C PHE A 3 -62.79 25.26 -25.55
N ALA A 4 -63.71 26.21 -25.43
CA ALA A 4 -63.86 27.14 -24.34
C ALA A 4 -64.46 26.47 -23.09
N HIS A 5 -64.08 27.03 -21.94
CA HIS A 5 -64.80 27.10 -20.67
C HIS A 5 -65.99 26.14 -20.48
N LEU A 6 -65.78 25.13 -19.64
CA LEU A 6 -66.80 24.63 -18.73
C LEU A 6 -66.44 25.07 -17.31
N ASP A 7 -67.48 25.45 -16.58
CA ASP A 7 -67.52 26.29 -15.38
C ASP A 7 -66.63 25.84 -14.19
N GLU A 8 -65.84 26.78 -13.67
CA GLU A 8 -65.08 26.71 -12.41
C GLU A 8 -65.92 27.04 -11.15
N LYS A 9 -67.25 27.07 -11.24
CA LYS A 9 -68.11 27.43 -10.10
C LYS A 9 -68.78 26.21 -9.47
N ASN A 10 -67.99 25.41 -8.75
CA ASN A 10 -68.42 24.61 -7.59
C ASN A 10 -67.19 23.93 -6.94
N ASN A 11 -66.32 24.72 -6.30
CA ASN A 11 -65.17 24.21 -5.56
C ASN A 11 -65.52 24.14 -4.06
N THR A 12 -66.33 23.14 -3.69
CA THR A 12 -66.27 22.60 -2.32
C THR A 12 -64.93 21.87 -2.17
N PRO A 13 -64.19 22.05 -1.06
CA PRO A 13 -62.91 21.36 -0.85
C PRO A 13 -63.16 19.86 -0.93
N ASN A 14 -62.64 19.27 -2.00
CA ASN A 14 -62.85 17.87 -2.36
C ASN A 14 -62.27 17.02 -1.22
N ILE A 15 -63.13 16.22 -0.60
CA ILE A 15 -62.73 15.12 0.29
C ILE A 15 -61.63 14.35 -0.45
N HIS A 16 -60.44 14.23 0.13
CA HIS A 16 -59.35 13.46 -0.49
C HIS A 16 -59.89 12.09 -0.92
N SER A 17 -59.90 11.85 -2.23
CA SER A 17 -60.35 10.57 -2.79
C SER A 17 -59.41 9.48 -2.27
N ILE A 18 -59.94 8.30 -1.92
CA ILE A 18 -59.11 7.13 -1.52
C ILE A 18 -58.05 6.83 -2.60
N LEU A 19 -58.41 7.05 -3.86
CA LEU A 19 -57.51 6.96 -5.00
C LEU A 19 -56.35 7.97 -4.94
N ASP A 20 -56.60 9.21 -4.49
CA ASP A 20 -55.57 10.25 -4.36
C ASP A 20 -54.64 9.96 -3.16
N GLU A 21 -55.19 9.46 -2.05
CA GLU A 21 -54.40 9.00 -0.90
C GLU A 21 -53.49 7.83 -1.28
N PHE A 22 -54.04 6.85 -2.01
CA PHE A 22 -53.29 5.72 -2.54
C PHE A 22 -52.17 6.17 -3.48
N LEU A 23 -52.45 7.12 -4.38
CA LEU A 23 -51.47 7.64 -5.31
C LEU A 23 -50.33 8.37 -4.57
N ASN A 24 -50.66 9.19 -3.58
CA ASN A 24 -49.66 9.85 -2.73
C ASN A 24 -48.77 8.84 -2.00
N HIS A 25 -49.36 7.75 -1.49
CA HIS A 25 -48.61 6.67 -0.85
C HIS A 25 -47.64 5.98 -1.82
N VAL A 26 -48.07 5.71 -3.06
CA VAL A 26 -47.21 5.14 -4.11
C VAL A 26 -46.07 6.09 -4.49
N PHE A 27 -46.33 7.40 -4.61
CA PHE A 27 -45.28 8.38 -4.92
C PHE A 27 -44.19 8.46 -3.85
N GLN A 28 -44.57 8.39 -2.57
CA GLN A 28 -43.64 8.43 -1.43
C GLN A 28 -42.86 7.12 -1.23
N SER A 29 -43.30 6.01 -1.85
CA SER A 29 -42.66 4.71 -1.74
C SER A 29 -41.32 4.59 -2.50
N LYS A 30 -40.62 3.47 -2.32
CA LYS A 30 -39.40 3.11 -3.07
C LYS A 30 -39.66 2.33 -4.37
N LEU A 31 -40.90 2.30 -4.86
CA LEU A 31 -41.23 1.57 -6.10
C LEU A 31 -40.47 2.12 -7.32
N PRO A 32 -40.18 1.27 -8.34
CA PRO A 32 -39.55 1.71 -9.59
C PRO A 32 -40.32 2.85 -10.27
N LYS A 33 -39.61 3.72 -10.97
CA LYS A 33 -40.21 4.91 -11.61
C LYS A 33 -41.29 4.51 -12.61
N GLU A 34 -41.04 3.49 -13.41
CA GLU A 34 -41.95 2.95 -14.43
C GLU A 34 -43.25 2.48 -13.78
N THR A 35 -43.15 1.75 -12.66
CA THR A 35 -44.34 1.30 -11.90
C THR A 35 -45.13 2.47 -11.34
N LYS A 36 -44.47 3.53 -10.86
CA LYS A 36 -45.16 4.73 -10.37
C LYS A 36 -45.91 5.44 -11.51
N GLU A 37 -45.33 5.52 -12.70
CA GLU A 37 -45.95 6.12 -13.89
C GLU A 37 -47.19 5.31 -14.31
N ASP A 38 -47.09 3.99 -14.34
CA ASP A 38 -48.20 3.09 -14.67
C ASP A 38 -49.38 3.23 -13.72
N VAL A 39 -49.09 3.19 -12.42
CA VAL A 39 -50.10 3.35 -11.36
C VAL A 39 -50.74 4.72 -11.45
N THR A 40 -49.94 5.77 -11.67
CA THR A 40 -50.47 7.13 -11.85
C THR A 40 -51.45 7.18 -13.00
N SER A 41 -51.09 6.60 -14.14
CA SER A 41 -51.93 6.56 -15.33
C SER A 41 -53.27 5.85 -15.06
N VAL A 42 -53.24 4.65 -14.45
CA VAL A 42 -54.45 3.88 -14.14
C VAL A 42 -55.34 4.59 -13.12
N ILE A 43 -54.75 5.12 -12.04
CA ILE A 43 -55.50 5.78 -10.96
C ILE A 43 -56.10 7.11 -11.43
N SER A 44 -55.38 7.88 -12.25
CA SER A 44 -55.93 9.09 -12.89
C SER A 44 -57.14 8.76 -13.77
N THR A 45 -57.09 7.68 -14.55
CA THR A 45 -58.23 7.26 -15.38
C THR A 45 -59.43 6.79 -14.54
N LEU A 46 -59.20 6.10 -13.42
CA LEU A 46 -60.27 5.75 -12.48
C LEU A 46 -60.92 6.99 -11.83
N ASN A 47 -60.11 7.98 -11.44
CA ASN A 47 -60.61 9.28 -10.99
C ASN A 47 -61.40 10.01 -12.10
N TYR A 48 -60.96 9.94 -13.36
CA TYR A 48 -61.69 10.50 -14.49
C TYR A 48 -63.07 9.85 -14.65
N ILE A 49 -63.16 8.52 -14.54
CA ILE A 49 -64.42 7.77 -14.59
C ILE A 49 -65.37 8.24 -13.49
N LYS A 50 -64.86 8.31 -12.25
CA LYS A 50 -65.61 8.73 -11.06
C LYS A 50 -66.23 10.12 -11.22
N ASN A 51 -65.46 11.05 -11.80
CA ASN A 51 -65.84 12.45 -11.90
C ASN A 51 -66.65 12.78 -13.17
N ASN A 52 -66.64 11.91 -14.18
CA ASN A 52 -67.29 12.16 -15.48
C ASN A 52 -68.28 11.07 -15.93
N PRO A 53 -69.17 10.56 -15.05
CA PRO A 53 -70.10 9.49 -15.40
C PRO A 53 -71.05 9.85 -16.55
N GLY A 54 -71.44 11.12 -16.65
CA GLY A 54 -72.32 11.63 -17.70
C GLY A 54 -71.66 11.61 -19.08
N PHE A 55 -70.40 12.03 -19.16
CA PHE A 55 -69.61 12.00 -20.40
C PHE A 55 -69.45 10.57 -20.93
N ILE A 56 -69.13 9.62 -20.05
CA ILE A 56 -68.99 8.20 -20.40
C ILE A 56 -70.31 7.64 -20.93
N SER A 57 -71.43 7.96 -20.26
CA SER A 57 -72.76 7.54 -20.69
C SER A 57 -73.12 8.13 -22.07
N GLU A 58 -72.83 9.41 -22.29
CA GLU A 58 -73.07 10.07 -23.58
C GLU A 58 -72.21 9.44 -24.69
N ALA A 59 -70.92 9.22 -24.45
CA ALA A 59 -69.99 8.62 -25.40
C ALA A 59 -70.43 7.20 -25.81
N ALA A 60 -70.82 6.36 -24.86
CA ALA A 60 -71.32 5.01 -25.12
C ALA A 60 -72.67 5.01 -25.87
N ASN A 61 -73.60 5.91 -25.51
CA ASN A 61 -74.88 6.04 -26.24
C ASN A 61 -74.67 6.49 -27.68
N GLU A 62 -73.82 7.49 -27.91
CA GLU A 62 -73.52 7.97 -29.25
C GLU A 62 -72.76 6.93 -30.06
N TRP A 63 -71.85 6.17 -29.43
CA TRP A 63 -71.24 4.99 -30.04
C TRP A 63 -72.30 3.99 -30.53
N ASN A 64 -73.23 3.56 -29.66
CA ASN A 64 -74.24 2.57 -30.00
C ASN A 64 -75.25 3.05 -31.06
N LYS A 65 -75.53 4.35 -31.15
CA LYS A 65 -76.44 4.92 -32.16
C LYS A 65 -75.83 5.02 -33.55
N HIS A 66 -74.52 5.19 -33.64
CA HIS A 66 -73.88 5.71 -34.85
C HIS A 66 -72.70 4.87 -35.33
N ALA A 67 -72.04 4.07 -34.49
CA ALA A 67 -71.02 3.13 -34.94
C ALA A 67 -71.65 1.98 -35.73
N PRO A 68 -71.04 1.51 -36.85
CA PRO A 68 -69.70 1.86 -37.35
C PRO A 68 -69.67 3.03 -38.35
N PHE A 69 -70.78 3.75 -38.55
CA PHE A 69 -70.86 4.82 -39.55
C PHE A 69 -70.19 6.10 -39.03
N SER A 70 -69.26 6.66 -39.83
CA SER A 70 -68.45 7.85 -39.51
C SER A 70 -69.29 9.12 -39.32
N SER A 71 -70.06 9.19 -38.23
CA SER A 71 -70.79 10.38 -37.83
C SER A 71 -69.84 11.33 -37.10
N SER A 72 -69.79 12.58 -37.55
CA SER A 72 -69.00 13.65 -36.90
C SER A 72 -69.42 13.86 -35.44
N LYS A 73 -70.65 13.46 -35.07
CA LYS A 73 -71.17 13.55 -33.70
C LYS A 73 -70.47 12.59 -32.74
N VAL A 74 -70.11 11.38 -33.18
CA VAL A 74 -69.39 10.41 -32.34
C VAL A 74 -67.91 10.77 -32.22
N LYS A 75 -67.28 11.24 -33.31
CA LYS A 75 -65.84 11.55 -33.32
C LYS A 75 -65.43 12.57 -32.25
N LYS A 76 -66.33 13.44 -31.76
CA LYS A 76 -66.02 14.42 -30.72
C LYS A 76 -65.61 13.80 -29.36
N TYR A 77 -65.98 12.55 -29.08
CA TYR A 77 -65.60 11.87 -27.83
C TYR A 77 -64.25 11.13 -27.93
N PHE A 78 -63.67 11.04 -29.12
CA PHE A 78 -62.46 10.25 -29.37
C PHE A 78 -61.31 11.16 -29.77
N LYS A 79 -60.21 11.12 -29.02
CA LYS A 79 -59.03 11.96 -29.30
C LYS A 79 -58.31 11.52 -30.58
N TYR A 80 -58.32 10.23 -30.90
CA TYR A 80 -57.60 9.65 -32.04
C TYR A 80 -58.50 8.78 -32.91
N GLU A 81 -58.18 8.70 -34.21
CA GLU A 81 -58.93 7.85 -35.16
C GLU A 81 -58.84 6.36 -34.81
N ARG A 82 -57.71 5.88 -34.26
CA ARG A 82 -57.58 4.49 -33.79
C ARG A 82 -58.51 4.16 -32.62
N ASP A 83 -58.70 5.13 -31.74
CA ASP A 83 -59.52 5.01 -30.55
C ASP A 83 -60.99 5.04 -30.94
N TYR A 84 -61.36 5.93 -31.88
CA TYR A 84 -62.65 5.89 -32.55
C TYR A 84 -62.91 4.52 -33.19
N LYS A 85 -61.99 3.97 -34.00
CA LYS A 85 -62.21 2.67 -34.66
C LYS A 85 -62.49 1.52 -33.69
N ASN A 86 -61.96 1.60 -32.47
CA ASN A 86 -62.07 0.56 -31.45
C ASN A 86 -63.08 0.90 -30.35
N GLY A 87 -63.78 2.04 -30.42
CA GLY A 87 -64.68 2.51 -29.38
C GLY A 87 -63.99 2.70 -28.02
N ILE A 88 -62.80 3.29 -28.02
CA ILE A 88 -61.98 3.56 -26.82
C ILE A 88 -61.98 5.05 -26.49
N ILE A 89 -62.37 5.47 -25.29
CA ILE A 89 -62.15 6.85 -24.80
C ILE A 89 -60.95 6.90 -23.87
N ARG A 90 -60.28 8.06 -23.77
CA ARG A 90 -59.13 8.29 -22.89
C ARG A 90 -59.23 9.64 -22.19
N ASP A 91 -58.72 9.70 -20.96
CA ASP A 91 -58.58 10.95 -20.19
C ASP A 91 -57.38 11.80 -20.64
N SER A 92 -56.36 11.17 -21.22
CA SER A 92 -55.08 11.76 -21.60
C SER A 92 -54.50 11.14 -22.88
N GLU A 93 -53.41 11.71 -23.41
CA GLU A 93 -52.69 11.23 -24.61
C GLU A 93 -52.27 9.76 -24.52
N ASP A 94 -51.73 9.39 -23.35
CA ASP A 94 -51.08 8.10 -23.11
C ASP A 94 -51.82 7.25 -22.04
N GLY A 95 -52.95 7.74 -21.52
CA GLY A 95 -53.72 7.07 -20.49
C GLY A 95 -54.36 5.74 -20.96
N PRO A 96 -54.72 4.84 -20.02
CA PRO A 96 -55.46 3.63 -20.32
C PRO A 96 -56.73 3.91 -21.13
N GLY A 97 -57.02 3.02 -22.07
CA GLY A 97 -58.22 3.05 -22.87
C GLY A 97 -59.43 2.52 -22.09
N ILE A 98 -60.53 3.27 -22.12
CA ILE A 98 -61.84 2.86 -21.60
C ILE A 98 -62.69 2.42 -22.79
N HIS A 99 -63.00 1.13 -22.87
CA HIS A 99 -63.74 0.54 -23.98
C HIS A 99 -65.25 0.79 -23.83
N VAL A 100 -65.81 1.74 -24.57
CA VAL A 100 -67.25 2.03 -24.53
C VAL A 100 -68.06 1.14 -25.48
N ASN A 101 -67.40 0.48 -26.43
CA ASN A 101 -68.06 -0.43 -27.38
C ASN A 101 -68.54 -1.76 -26.79
N GLY A 102 -68.14 -2.08 -25.55
CA GLY A 102 -68.56 -3.30 -24.86
C GLY A 102 -69.90 -3.20 -24.13
N TYR A 103 -70.54 -2.03 -24.09
CA TYR A 103 -71.76 -1.78 -23.31
C TYR A 103 -72.98 -1.57 -24.21
N ASN A 104 -74.14 -2.08 -23.82
CA ASN A 104 -75.38 -1.97 -24.61
C ASN A 104 -76.05 -0.59 -24.46
N SER A 105 -75.75 0.14 -23.38
CA SER A 105 -76.23 1.51 -23.16
C SER A 105 -75.22 2.37 -22.41
N GLY A 106 -75.35 3.68 -22.52
CA GLY A 106 -74.54 4.61 -21.74
C GLY A 106 -74.75 4.52 -20.23
N LYS A 107 -75.99 4.19 -19.81
CA LYS A 107 -76.30 3.94 -18.41
C LYS A 107 -75.50 2.73 -17.89
N GLU A 108 -75.51 1.63 -18.62
CA GLU A 108 -74.74 0.42 -18.30
C GLU A 108 -73.23 0.69 -18.24
N ALA A 109 -72.67 1.42 -19.22
CA ALA A 109 -71.25 1.79 -19.23
C ALA A 109 -70.87 2.58 -17.98
N SER A 110 -71.64 3.63 -17.66
CA SER A 110 -71.38 4.50 -16.53
C SER A 110 -71.55 3.78 -15.19
N GLU A 111 -72.60 2.97 -15.02
CA GLU A 111 -72.84 2.20 -13.81
C GLU A 111 -71.77 1.12 -13.57
N THR A 112 -71.38 0.40 -14.62
CA THR A 112 -70.36 -0.67 -14.56
C THR A 112 -68.97 -0.12 -14.25
N LEU A 113 -68.55 0.95 -14.94
CA LEU A 113 -67.24 1.55 -14.69
C LEU A 113 -67.17 2.20 -13.30
N ASN A 114 -68.24 2.86 -12.83
CA ASN A 114 -68.30 3.34 -11.44
C ASN A 114 -68.38 2.23 -10.40
N TYR A 115 -68.92 1.07 -10.76
CA TYR A 115 -68.84 -0.12 -9.90
C TYR A 115 -67.38 -0.57 -9.74
N TYR A 116 -66.60 -0.63 -10.82
CA TYR A 116 -65.16 -0.95 -10.73
C TYR A 116 -64.37 0.04 -9.89
N VAL A 117 -64.62 1.35 -10.07
CA VAL A 117 -64.00 2.39 -9.23
C VAL A 117 -64.29 2.13 -7.75
N ARG A 118 -65.55 1.90 -7.39
CA ARG A 118 -65.96 1.61 -6.01
C ARG A 118 -65.32 0.34 -5.47
N GLN A 119 -65.27 -0.73 -6.26
CA GLN A 119 -64.64 -1.99 -5.87
C GLN A 119 -63.15 -1.79 -5.54
N ILE A 120 -62.42 -1.02 -6.35
CA ILE A 120 -61.00 -0.71 -6.08
C ILE A 120 -60.86 0.15 -4.83
N GLU A 121 -61.71 1.16 -4.63
CA GLU A 121 -61.69 1.98 -3.42
C GLU A 121 -61.95 1.14 -2.15
N GLU A 122 -62.94 0.25 -2.19
CA GLU A 122 -63.24 -0.68 -1.08
C GLU A 122 -62.10 -1.66 -0.82
N ILE A 123 -61.44 -2.14 -1.87
CA ILE A 123 -60.23 -2.98 -1.75
C ILE A 123 -59.12 -2.18 -1.07
N LEU A 124 -58.79 -0.99 -1.56
CA LEU A 124 -57.70 -0.17 -1.05
C LEU A 124 -57.90 0.18 0.42
N GLN A 125 -59.13 0.43 0.86
CA GLN A 125 -59.46 0.65 2.27
C GLN A 125 -59.19 -0.56 3.17
N LYS A 126 -59.35 -1.78 2.65
CA LYS A 126 -59.15 -3.03 3.40
C LYS A 126 -57.69 -3.50 3.40
N LEU A 127 -56.90 -3.07 2.42
CA LEU A 127 -55.49 -3.42 2.33
C LEU A 127 -54.66 -2.58 3.31
N THR A 128 -53.69 -3.23 3.98
CA THR A 128 -52.66 -2.53 4.76
C THR A 128 -51.76 -1.67 3.85
N PRO A 129 -51.03 -0.67 4.39
CA PRO A 129 -50.14 0.16 3.57
C PRO A 129 -49.10 -0.63 2.76
N SER A 130 -48.59 -1.75 3.27
CA SER A 130 -47.66 -2.61 2.50
C SER A 130 -48.38 -3.38 1.39
N GLN A 131 -49.59 -3.88 1.67
CA GLN A 131 -50.40 -4.56 0.66
C GLN A 131 -50.87 -3.60 -0.44
N GLN A 132 -51.13 -2.34 -0.12
CA GLN A 132 -51.41 -1.30 -1.10
C GLN A 132 -50.22 -1.12 -2.07
N LEU A 133 -48.97 -1.09 -1.59
CA LEU A 133 -47.81 -1.01 -2.48
C LEU A 133 -47.68 -2.25 -3.38
N ASN A 134 -48.03 -3.45 -2.90
CA ASN A 134 -48.11 -4.64 -3.74
C ASN A 134 -49.27 -4.57 -4.73
N PHE A 135 -50.43 -4.05 -4.34
CA PHE A 135 -51.53 -3.78 -5.28
C PHE A 135 -51.06 -2.87 -6.42
N ALA A 136 -50.25 -1.86 -6.11
CA ALA A 136 -49.67 -0.95 -7.08
C ALA A 136 -48.79 -1.68 -8.12
N THR A 137 -47.98 -2.66 -7.71
CA THR A 137 -47.15 -3.42 -8.67
C THR A 137 -47.98 -4.28 -9.62
N LYS A 138 -49.21 -4.65 -9.22
CA LYS A 138 -50.15 -5.42 -10.05
C LYS A 138 -50.94 -4.55 -11.03
N LEU A 139 -50.81 -3.22 -10.97
CA LEU A 139 -51.39 -2.27 -11.93
C LEU A 139 -50.45 -1.94 -13.11
N GLN A 140 -49.34 -2.67 -13.26
CA GLN A 140 -48.32 -2.41 -14.28
C GLN A 140 -48.87 -2.39 -15.72
N PHE A 141 -48.28 -1.51 -16.53
CA PHE A 141 -48.68 -1.20 -17.88
C PHE A 141 -48.14 -2.26 -18.85
N ASP A 142 -49.03 -3.09 -19.40
CA ASP A 142 -48.73 -3.81 -20.64
C ASP A 142 -48.83 -2.81 -21.82
N PRO A 143 -47.73 -2.56 -22.57
CA PRO A 143 -47.71 -1.64 -23.70
C PRO A 143 -48.57 -2.07 -24.88
N GLU A 144 -48.82 -3.37 -25.01
CA GLU A 144 -49.59 -3.94 -26.10
C GLU A 144 -51.10 -3.87 -25.81
N MET A 145 -51.51 -4.12 -24.56
CA MET A 145 -52.94 -4.24 -24.26
C MET A 145 -53.67 -2.94 -23.91
N ARG A 146 -53.00 -1.85 -23.50
CA ARG A 146 -53.51 -0.46 -23.23
C ARG A 146 -54.93 -0.28 -22.65
N CYS A 147 -55.60 -1.32 -22.15
CA CYS A 147 -56.99 -1.36 -21.73
C CYS A 147 -57.04 -1.25 -20.21
N LEU A 148 -57.97 -0.45 -19.69
CA LEU A 148 -58.17 -0.28 -18.25
C LEU A 148 -58.56 -1.61 -17.58
N ASP A 149 -59.52 -2.34 -18.16
CA ASP A 149 -60.08 -3.56 -17.56
C ASP A 149 -59.01 -4.65 -17.37
N ALA A 150 -58.15 -4.86 -18.37
CA ALA A 150 -57.07 -5.83 -18.29
C ALA A 150 -56.13 -5.55 -17.10
N ARG A 151 -55.94 -4.27 -16.76
CA ARG A 151 -55.03 -3.82 -15.70
C ARG A 151 -55.66 -3.88 -14.32
N THR A 152 -56.93 -3.53 -14.21
CA THR A 152 -57.64 -3.52 -12.94
C THR A 152 -58.06 -4.92 -12.52
N VAL A 153 -58.48 -5.79 -13.45
CA VAL A 153 -58.95 -7.15 -13.14
C VAL A 153 -57.88 -7.98 -12.44
N PHE A 154 -56.62 -7.91 -12.90
CA PHE A 154 -55.53 -8.67 -12.28
C PHE A 154 -55.24 -8.18 -10.85
N ALA A 155 -55.18 -6.85 -10.66
CA ALA A 155 -54.98 -6.25 -9.34
C ALA A 155 -56.14 -6.54 -8.39
N ILE A 156 -57.39 -6.45 -8.86
CA ILE A 156 -58.60 -6.80 -8.10
C ILE A 156 -58.57 -8.25 -7.67
N LYS A 157 -58.30 -9.19 -8.59
CA LYS A 157 -58.22 -10.62 -8.27
C LYS A 157 -57.10 -10.94 -7.27
N TRP A 158 -55.95 -10.30 -7.41
CA TRP A 158 -54.86 -10.40 -6.42
C TRP A 158 -55.33 -9.90 -5.05
N ALA A 159 -56.00 -8.74 -4.99
CA ALA A 159 -56.48 -8.19 -3.73
C ALA A 159 -57.57 -9.05 -3.09
N GLU A 160 -58.51 -9.58 -3.87
CA GLU A 160 -59.53 -10.51 -3.38
C GLU A 160 -58.89 -11.75 -2.74
N ASN A 161 -57.84 -12.29 -3.37
CA ASN A 161 -57.07 -13.40 -2.81
C ASN A 161 -56.37 -13.02 -1.50
N VAL A 162 -55.73 -11.85 -1.44
CA VAL A 162 -55.07 -11.34 -0.23
C VAL A 162 -56.08 -11.12 0.90
N LEU A 163 -57.22 -10.50 0.59
CA LEU A 163 -58.28 -10.19 1.55
C LEU A 163 -59.04 -11.44 2.01
N SER A 164 -59.09 -12.50 1.19
CA SER A 164 -59.62 -13.80 1.60
C SER A 164 -58.75 -14.51 2.65
N GLY A 165 -57.48 -14.08 2.79
CA GLY A 165 -56.51 -14.62 3.73
C GLY A 165 -55.96 -16.01 3.39
N CYS A 166 -56.35 -16.60 2.25
CA CYS A 166 -55.82 -17.87 1.72
C CYS A 166 -55.93 -17.96 0.19
N PRO A 167 -54.96 -17.42 -0.59
CA PRO A 167 -54.88 -17.66 -2.04
C PRO A 167 -54.81 -19.16 -2.38
N SER A 168 -55.27 -19.57 -3.57
CA SER A 168 -55.11 -20.97 -4.00
C SER A 168 -53.63 -21.32 -4.21
N LEU A 169 -53.25 -22.57 -3.92
CA LEU A 169 -51.89 -23.05 -4.14
C LEU A 169 -51.47 -22.90 -5.61
N ASP A 170 -52.36 -23.24 -6.56
CA ASP A 170 -52.11 -23.10 -7.99
C ASP A 170 -51.76 -21.66 -8.40
N TYR A 171 -52.44 -20.66 -7.80
CA TYR A 171 -52.17 -19.26 -8.08
C TYR A 171 -50.77 -18.86 -7.61
N ILE A 172 -50.43 -19.22 -6.37
CA ILE A 172 -49.11 -18.93 -5.79
C ILE A 172 -48.01 -19.60 -6.60
N MET A 173 -48.21 -20.86 -6.99
CA MET A 173 -47.23 -21.63 -7.76
C MET A 173 -47.10 -21.12 -9.20
N ALA A 174 -48.18 -20.64 -9.82
CA ALA A 174 -48.11 -19.98 -11.12
C ALA A 174 -47.31 -18.66 -11.05
N GLU A 175 -47.48 -17.86 -9.99
CA GLU A 175 -46.66 -16.67 -9.77
C GLU A 175 -45.18 -17.05 -9.53
N CYS A 176 -44.92 -18.09 -8.74
CA CYS A 176 -43.56 -18.59 -8.52
C CYS A 176 -42.92 -19.04 -9.84
N GLN A 177 -43.65 -19.78 -10.67
CA GLN A 177 -43.17 -20.30 -11.96
C GLN A 177 -42.85 -19.15 -12.93
N ALA A 178 -43.75 -18.17 -13.07
CA ALA A 178 -43.49 -17.00 -13.90
C ALA A 178 -42.26 -16.22 -13.41
N ALA A 179 -42.14 -16.01 -12.10
CA ALA A 179 -40.98 -15.34 -11.51
C ALA A 179 -39.68 -16.15 -11.67
N TYR A 180 -39.74 -17.47 -11.57
CA TYR A 180 -38.60 -18.37 -11.77
C TYR A 180 -38.12 -18.29 -13.23
N GLU A 181 -39.03 -18.41 -14.19
CA GLU A 181 -38.70 -18.32 -15.62
C GLU A 181 -38.09 -16.96 -16.01
N GLU A 182 -38.43 -15.89 -15.30
CA GLU A 182 -37.85 -14.57 -15.52
C GLU A 182 -36.51 -14.33 -14.80
N LYS A 183 -36.31 -14.90 -13.60
CA LYS A 183 -35.29 -14.38 -12.65
C LYS A 183 -34.34 -15.42 -12.04
N SER A 184 -34.62 -16.71 -12.10
CA SER A 184 -33.80 -17.69 -11.37
C SER A 184 -32.72 -18.30 -12.25
N PHE A 185 -31.47 -17.92 -12.00
CA PHE A 185 -30.29 -18.61 -12.53
C PHE A 185 -29.49 -19.19 -11.37
N GLY A 186 -29.21 -20.49 -11.40
CA GLY A 186 -28.30 -21.17 -10.47
C GLY A 186 -28.85 -21.56 -9.09
N GLU A 187 -30.13 -21.28 -8.79
CA GLU A 187 -30.83 -21.71 -7.59
C GLU A 187 -31.85 -22.80 -7.92
N SER A 188 -32.05 -23.78 -7.03
CA SER A 188 -33.07 -24.82 -7.24
C SER A 188 -34.48 -24.21 -7.22
N ARG A 189 -35.41 -24.73 -8.03
CA ARG A 189 -36.83 -24.35 -8.03
C ARG A 189 -37.40 -24.38 -6.63
N LEU A 190 -37.10 -25.42 -5.86
CA LEU A 190 -37.60 -25.52 -4.48
C LEU A 190 -37.12 -24.36 -3.61
N THR A 191 -35.83 -24.03 -3.66
CA THR A 191 -35.26 -22.92 -2.88
C THR A 191 -35.84 -21.58 -3.34
N PHE A 192 -35.92 -21.35 -4.65
CA PHE A 192 -36.50 -20.12 -5.20
C PHE A 192 -37.97 -19.96 -4.82
N PHE A 193 -38.79 -21.00 -5.00
CA PHE A 193 -40.23 -20.96 -4.72
C PHE A 193 -40.48 -20.74 -3.22
N THR A 194 -39.67 -21.38 -2.36
CA THR A 194 -39.74 -21.18 -0.90
C THR A 194 -39.43 -19.73 -0.53
N ARG A 195 -38.29 -19.19 -1.00
CA ARG A 195 -37.93 -17.79 -0.77
C ARG A 195 -38.98 -16.83 -1.30
N PHE A 196 -39.49 -17.07 -2.51
CA PHE A 196 -40.52 -16.24 -3.12
C PHE A 196 -41.80 -16.23 -2.27
N CYS A 197 -42.26 -17.38 -1.78
CA CYS A 197 -43.41 -17.44 -0.89
C CYS A 197 -43.18 -16.66 0.41
N GLU A 198 -42.00 -16.76 1.01
CA GLU A 198 -41.63 -16.00 2.22
C GLU A 198 -41.60 -14.49 1.96
N GLU A 199 -40.94 -14.05 0.88
CA GLU A 199 -40.83 -12.64 0.49
C GLU A 199 -42.20 -12.01 0.17
N GLN A 200 -43.12 -12.78 -0.42
CA GLN A 200 -44.48 -12.32 -0.71
C GLN A 200 -45.43 -12.46 0.50
N GLY A 201 -44.96 -13.01 1.62
CA GLY A 201 -45.77 -13.21 2.84
C GLY A 201 -46.85 -14.28 2.68
N TYR A 202 -46.67 -15.23 1.77
CA TYR A 202 -47.59 -16.36 1.60
C TYR A 202 -47.35 -17.40 2.68
N VAL A 203 -48.09 -17.29 3.79
CA VAL A 203 -48.00 -18.24 4.92
C VAL A 203 -49.01 -19.38 4.80
N ARG A 204 -50.17 -19.14 4.18
CA ARG A 204 -51.26 -20.12 4.04
C ARG A 204 -51.89 -20.04 2.65
N CYS A 205 -52.35 -21.18 2.16
CA CYS A 205 -53.04 -21.31 0.87
C CYS A 205 -54.26 -22.23 0.95
N LEU A 206 -55.10 -22.20 -0.08
CA LEU A 206 -56.10 -23.23 -0.36
C LEU A 206 -55.53 -24.25 -1.34
N ASP A 207 -55.33 -25.47 -0.87
CA ASP A 207 -54.98 -26.61 -1.71
C ASP A 207 -56.15 -27.59 -1.70
N ASN A 208 -56.78 -27.80 -2.86
CA ASN A 208 -58.01 -28.59 -2.99
C ASN A 208 -59.13 -28.13 -2.04
N ASN A 209 -59.34 -26.80 -1.94
CA ASN A 209 -60.29 -26.15 -1.02
C ASN A 209 -60.01 -26.36 0.48
N ILE A 210 -58.86 -26.94 0.85
CA ILE A 210 -58.43 -27.11 2.23
C ILE A 210 -57.36 -26.06 2.54
N LYS A 211 -57.55 -25.34 3.64
CA LYS A 211 -56.56 -24.37 4.14
C LYS A 211 -55.33 -25.11 4.64
N LYS A 212 -54.18 -24.88 4.00
CA LYS A 212 -52.88 -25.45 4.37
C LYS A 212 -51.85 -24.35 4.64
N GLU A 213 -50.86 -24.66 5.47
CA GLU A 213 -49.66 -23.84 5.63
C GLU A 213 -48.70 -24.11 4.47
N ILE A 214 -48.09 -23.06 3.93
CA ILE A 214 -47.10 -23.20 2.88
C ILE A 214 -45.78 -23.63 3.52
N THR A 215 -45.48 -24.91 3.38
CA THR A 215 -44.25 -25.52 3.86
C THR A 215 -43.40 -25.95 2.68
N GLU A 216 -42.09 -26.09 2.87
CA GLU A 216 -41.18 -26.63 1.83
C GLU A 216 -41.70 -27.98 1.30
N LYS A 217 -42.28 -28.82 2.18
CA LYS A 217 -42.91 -30.08 1.77
C LYS A 217 -44.08 -29.88 0.81
N LEU A 218 -44.97 -28.91 1.07
CA LEU A 218 -46.11 -28.62 0.20
C LEU A 218 -45.65 -28.12 -1.18
N ILE A 219 -44.63 -27.26 -1.21
CA ILE A 219 -44.02 -26.76 -2.45
C ILE A 219 -43.37 -27.93 -3.21
N LYS A 220 -42.61 -28.78 -2.52
CA LYS A 220 -41.97 -29.96 -3.09
C LYS A 220 -42.98 -30.96 -3.66
N ASP A 221 -44.08 -31.20 -2.95
CA ASP A 221 -45.18 -32.06 -3.41
C ASP A 221 -45.84 -31.46 -4.66
N TYR A 222 -46.03 -30.14 -4.71
CA TYR A 222 -46.59 -29.46 -5.89
C TYR A 222 -45.66 -29.56 -7.10
N LEU A 223 -44.38 -29.20 -6.93
CA LEU A 223 -43.35 -29.29 -7.97
C LEU A 223 -43.32 -30.70 -8.57
N LYS A 224 -43.31 -31.72 -7.72
CA LYS A 224 -43.28 -33.13 -8.14
C LYS A 224 -44.55 -33.58 -8.85
N ASN A 225 -45.72 -33.34 -8.24
CA ASN A 225 -46.97 -33.96 -8.69
C ASN A 225 -47.66 -33.18 -9.82
N ILE A 226 -47.49 -31.85 -9.86
CA ILE A 226 -48.17 -30.98 -10.84
C ILE A 226 -47.21 -30.56 -11.95
N LEU A 227 -45.99 -30.16 -11.61
CA LEU A 227 -45.01 -29.68 -12.59
C LEU A 227 -44.07 -30.79 -13.10
N GLY A 228 -44.23 -32.03 -12.61
CA GLY A 228 -43.42 -33.17 -13.02
C GLY A 228 -41.93 -33.04 -12.67
N TRP A 229 -41.58 -32.16 -11.73
CA TRP A 229 -40.19 -31.88 -11.35
C TRP A 229 -39.61 -33.08 -10.58
N SER A 230 -38.39 -33.49 -10.97
CA SER A 230 -37.59 -34.43 -10.19
C SER A 230 -36.30 -33.77 -9.70
N GLU A 231 -35.99 -33.99 -8.42
CA GLU A 231 -34.79 -33.48 -7.76
C GLU A 231 -33.49 -33.97 -8.44
N ALA A 232 -33.55 -35.17 -9.05
CA ALA A 232 -32.42 -35.74 -9.79
C ALA A 232 -32.16 -35.02 -11.13
N GLU A 233 -33.20 -34.63 -11.85
CA GLU A 233 -33.06 -33.87 -13.11
C GLU A 233 -32.57 -32.44 -12.84
N GLU A 234 -33.09 -31.78 -11.81
CA GLU A 234 -32.60 -30.45 -11.45
C GLU A 234 -31.17 -30.47 -10.91
N GLN A 235 -30.80 -31.44 -10.07
CA GLN A 235 -29.40 -31.58 -9.66
C GLN A 235 -28.48 -31.88 -10.85
N LYS A 236 -28.98 -32.59 -11.86
CA LYS A 236 -28.25 -32.82 -13.11
C LYS A 236 -28.12 -31.53 -13.91
N GLU A 237 -29.19 -30.74 -14.08
CA GLU A 237 -29.16 -29.44 -14.76
C GLU A 237 -28.24 -28.44 -14.05
N ILE A 238 -28.35 -28.28 -12.72
CA ILE A 238 -27.48 -27.40 -11.92
C ILE A 238 -26.03 -27.86 -12.00
N LYS A 239 -25.77 -29.17 -12.00
CA LYS A 239 -24.40 -29.71 -12.14
C LYS A 239 -23.84 -29.47 -13.53
N GLU A 240 -24.63 -29.69 -14.58
CA GLU A 240 -24.26 -29.42 -15.97
C GLU A 240 -24.03 -27.92 -16.22
N GLU A 241 -24.84 -27.04 -15.61
CA GLU A 241 -24.65 -25.57 -15.61
C GLU A 241 -23.40 -25.13 -14.83
N LYS A 242 -23.06 -25.78 -13.71
CA LYS A 242 -21.83 -25.46 -12.95
C LYS A 242 -20.57 -25.99 -13.61
N GLU A 243 -20.63 -27.11 -14.33
CA GLU A 243 -19.50 -27.61 -15.13
C GLU A 243 -19.27 -26.82 -16.42
N PHE A 244 -20.24 -25.99 -16.79
CA PHE A 244 -20.30 -25.26 -18.04
C PHE A 244 -19.12 -24.29 -18.24
N PHE A 245 -18.71 -23.56 -17.20
CA PHE A 245 -17.67 -22.53 -17.25
C PHE A 245 -16.23 -23.04 -17.02
N LYS A 246 -16.01 -24.36 -17.00
CA LYS A 246 -14.67 -24.95 -16.78
C LYS A 246 -13.69 -24.81 -17.95
N ILE A 247 -14.06 -24.18 -19.07
CA ILE A 247 -13.09 -23.85 -20.12
C ILE A 247 -12.71 -22.39 -19.89
N PRO A 248 -11.56 -22.10 -19.24
CA PRO A 248 -11.17 -20.74 -19.02
C PRO A 248 -10.84 -20.12 -20.38
N PRO A 249 -11.44 -18.97 -20.74
CA PRO A 249 -10.89 -18.18 -21.82
C PRO A 249 -9.47 -17.77 -21.43
N HIS A 250 -8.58 -17.61 -22.41
CA HIS A 250 -7.25 -17.09 -22.15
C HIS A 250 -7.33 -15.73 -21.46
N HIS A 251 -8.22 -14.84 -21.92
CA HIS A 251 -8.61 -13.65 -21.15
C HIS A 251 -9.98 -13.14 -21.57
N ILE A 252 -10.52 -12.21 -20.78
CA ILE A 252 -11.82 -11.57 -21.04
C ILE A 252 -11.63 -10.06 -21.20
N ARG A 253 -12.38 -9.43 -22.09
CA ARG A 253 -12.42 -7.97 -22.26
C ARG A 253 -13.86 -7.49 -22.41
N ILE A 254 -14.18 -6.32 -21.89
CA ILE A 254 -15.43 -5.64 -22.22
C ILE A 254 -15.16 -4.69 -23.39
N GLY A 255 -15.73 -4.99 -24.56
CA GLY A 255 -15.53 -4.24 -25.78
C GLY A 255 -16.27 -2.89 -25.81
N LEU A 256 -15.95 -2.05 -26.79
CA LEU A 256 -16.48 -0.68 -26.95
C LEU A 256 -18.01 -0.57 -27.09
N LYS A 257 -18.69 -1.68 -27.40
CA LYS A 257 -20.17 -1.75 -27.49
C LYS A 257 -20.81 -2.42 -26.27
N GLY A 258 -20.08 -2.50 -25.15
CA GLY A 258 -20.52 -3.22 -23.95
C GLY A 258 -20.45 -4.74 -24.05
N MET A 259 -20.29 -5.34 -25.24
CA MET A 259 -20.18 -6.80 -25.37
C MET A 259 -18.96 -7.36 -24.63
N VAL A 260 -19.17 -8.43 -23.86
CA VAL A 260 -18.10 -9.18 -23.21
C VAL A 260 -17.46 -10.13 -24.22
N GLN A 261 -16.14 -10.06 -24.34
CA GLN A 261 -15.33 -10.77 -25.31
C GLN A 261 -14.47 -11.81 -24.61
N TYR A 262 -14.66 -13.07 -24.97
CA TYR A 262 -13.88 -14.20 -24.51
C TYR A 262 -12.81 -14.49 -25.57
N HIS A 263 -11.54 -14.40 -25.18
CA HIS A 263 -10.40 -14.61 -26.08
C HIS A 263 -9.78 -15.98 -25.81
N PHE A 264 -9.50 -16.73 -26.87
CA PHE A 264 -8.86 -18.04 -26.81
C PHE A 264 -7.60 -18.05 -27.69
N ILE A 265 -6.58 -18.79 -27.28
CA ILE A 265 -5.31 -18.91 -28.02
C ILE A 265 -5.53 -19.73 -29.30
N ASP A 266 -6.36 -20.78 -29.23
CA ASP A 266 -6.61 -21.68 -30.35
C ASP A 266 -8.11 -21.81 -30.68
N LYS A 267 -8.38 -22.11 -31.95
CA LYS A 267 -9.74 -22.21 -32.48
C LYS A 267 -10.52 -23.35 -31.83
N LYS A 268 -9.87 -24.49 -31.56
CA LYS A 268 -10.53 -25.67 -31.01
C LYS A 268 -11.10 -25.39 -29.62
N SER A 269 -10.36 -24.67 -28.77
CA SER A 269 -10.83 -24.23 -27.47
C SER A 269 -12.02 -23.26 -27.57
N ALA A 270 -11.95 -22.28 -28.49
CA ALA A 270 -13.05 -21.35 -28.74
C ALA A 270 -14.31 -22.05 -29.27
N ASP A 271 -14.15 -22.96 -30.24
CA ASP A 271 -15.24 -23.73 -30.84
C ASP A 271 -15.87 -24.70 -29.82
N ASN A 272 -15.06 -25.30 -28.94
CA ASN A 272 -15.55 -26.12 -27.84
C ASN A 272 -16.39 -25.27 -26.85
N PHE A 273 -15.89 -24.09 -26.46
CA PHE A 273 -16.62 -23.16 -25.59
C PHE A 273 -17.96 -22.73 -26.23
N LEU A 274 -17.94 -22.35 -27.52
CA LEU A 274 -19.16 -22.02 -28.25
C LEU A 274 -20.12 -23.22 -28.38
N GLY A 275 -19.58 -24.40 -28.68
CA GLY A 275 -20.36 -25.64 -28.80
C GLY A 275 -21.11 -25.95 -27.50
N LYS A 276 -20.44 -25.78 -26.36
CA LYS A 276 -21.08 -25.84 -25.05
C LYS A 276 -22.17 -24.77 -24.94
N LEU A 277 -21.93 -23.51 -25.29
CA LEU A 277 -22.90 -22.42 -25.07
C LEU A 277 -24.20 -22.64 -25.85
N LYS A 278 -24.12 -23.28 -27.01
CA LYS A 278 -25.28 -23.68 -27.82
C LYS A 278 -26.15 -24.75 -27.16
N LEU A 279 -25.64 -25.48 -26.17
CA LEU A 279 -26.40 -26.47 -25.40
C LEU A 279 -27.21 -25.84 -24.27
N VAL A 280 -26.89 -24.60 -23.85
CA VAL A 280 -27.63 -23.91 -22.78
C VAL A 280 -29.00 -23.44 -23.33
N PRO A 281 -30.14 -23.96 -22.82
CA PRO A 281 -31.45 -23.70 -23.42
C PRO A 281 -31.82 -22.21 -23.48
N VAL A 282 -31.49 -21.44 -22.43
CA VAL A 282 -31.80 -20.01 -22.38
C VAL A 282 -31.03 -19.21 -23.45
N LEU A 283 -29.77 -19.58 -23.71
CA LEU A 283 -28.95 -18.90 -24.71
C LEU A 283 -29.44 -19.20 -26.14
N LYS A 284 -30.04 -20.38 -26.35
CA LYS A 284 -30.72 -20.74 -27.60
C LYS A 284 -31.90 -19.79 -27.89
N LYS A 285 -32.69 -19.42 -26.88
CA LYS A 285 -33.75 -18.41 -27.03
C LYS A 285 -33.18 -17.03 -27.39
N LEU A 286 -31.97 -16.73 -26.90
CA LEU A 286 -31.22 -15.50 -27.18
C LEU A 286 -30.38 -15.55 -28.47
N ASN A 287 -30.71 -16.47 -29.39
CA ASN A 287 -30.06 -16.64 -30.70
C ASN A 287 -28.54 -16.91 -30.65
N ILE A 288 -28.01 -17.56 -29.60
CA ILE A 288 -26.58 -17.84 -29.49
C ILE A 288 -26.05 -18.75 -30.61
N GLU A 289 -26.93 -19.53 -31.24
CA GLU A 289 -26.59 -20.42 -32.36
C GLU A 289 -26.04 -19.66 -33.58
N LYS A 290 -26.38 -18.37 -33.70
CA LYS A 290 -25.89 -17.45 -34.74
C LYS A 290 -24.54 -16.82 -34.40
N ALA A 291 -24.07 -16.95 -33.16
CA ALA A 291 -22.76 -16.44 -32.77
C ALA A 291 -21.65 -17.30 -33.37
N ASN A 292 -20.57 -16.65 -33.80
CA ASN A 292 -19.42 -17.27 -34.45
C ASN A 292 -18.13 -16.82 -33.79
N VAL A 293 -17.14 -17.72 -33.75
CA VAL A 293 -15.77 -17.41 -33.33
C VAL A 293 -15.08 -16.63 -34.45
N GLN A 294 -14.47 -15.50 -34.09
CA GLN A 294 -13.75 -14.64 -35.03
C GLN A 294 -12.27 -14.59 -34.69
N GLN A 295 -11.41 -14.72 -35.69
CA GLN A 295 -9.98 -14.46 -35.48
C GLN A 295 -9.74 -12.95 -35.45
N VAL A 296 -9.03 -12.46 -34.43
CA VAL A 296 -8.67 -11.05 -34.27
C VAL A 296 -7.25 -10.90 -33.79
N ASN A 297 -6.58 -9.82 -34.17
CA ASN A 297 -5.30 -9.46 -33.55
C ASN A 297 -5.56 -8.98 -32.12
N CYS A 298 -4.85 -9.55 -31.15
CA CYS A 298 -5.02 -9.19 -29.75
C CYS A 298 -3.70 -8.71 -29.14
N ASP A 299 -3.72 -7.50 -28.59
CA ASP A 299 -2.54 -6.87 -28.00
C ASP A 299 -2.02 -7.64 -26.77
N ALA A 300 -2.93 -8.19 -25.94
CA ALA A 300 -2.55 -8.93 -24.74
C ALA A 300 -1.79 -10.21 -25.07
N CYS A 301 -2.16 -10.89 -26.16
CA CYS A 301 -1.50 -12.11 -26.61
C CYS A 301 -0.33 -11.84 -27.56
N LYS A 302 -0.20 -10.60 -28.05
CA LYS A 302 0.70 -10.19 -29.12
C LYS A 302 0.61 -11.08 -30.39
N ASN A 303 -0.53 -11.72 -30.59
CA ASN A 303 -0.81 -12.74 -31.61
C ASN A 303 -2.30 -12.70 -31.99
N THR A 304 -2.70 -13.49 -33.00
CA THR A 304 -4.11 -13.67 -33.33
C THR A 304 -4.80 -14.53 -32.28
N CYS A 305 -5.89 -14.03 -31.69
CA CYS A 305 -6.80 -14.77 -30.84
C CYS A 305 -8.07 -15.16 -31.59
N PHE A 306 -8.74 -16.17 -31.06
CA PHE A 306 -10.09 -16.53 -31.44
C PHE A 306 -11.05 -15.92 -30.42
N VAL A 307 -11.88 -14.99 -30.87
CA VAL A 307 -12.76 -14.20 -30.03
C VAL A 307 -14.20 -14.60 -30.24
N PHE A 308 -14.85 -14.79 -29.10
CA PHE A 308 -16.26 -15.01 -28.98
C PHE A 308 -16.89 -13.86 -28.19
N ARG A 309 -18.06 -13.36 -28.60
CA ARG A 309 -18.69 -12.17 -27.99
C ARG A 309 -20.09 -12.50 -27.50
N LEU A 310 -20.39 -12.05 -26.29
CA LEU A 310 -21.69 -12.14 -25.66
C LEU A 310 -22.28 -10.74 -25.43
N THR A 311 -23.57 -10.60 -25.67
CA THR A 311 -24.35 -9.41 -25.29
C THR A 311 -24.58 -9.39 -23.77
N GLU A 312 -25.03 -8.25 -23.25
CA GLU A 312 -25.43 -8.11 -21.85
C GLU A 312 -26.44 -9.18 -21.41
N GLN A 313 -27.53 -9.35 -22.16
CA GLN A 313 -28.55 -10.37 -21.87
C GLN A 313 -27.99 -11.79 -21.86
N GLN A 314 -27.05 -12.09 -22.77
CA GLN A 314 -26.42 -13.41 -22.81
C GLN A 314 -25.44 -13.62 -21.64
N ILE A 315 -24.78 -12.56 -21.17
CA ILE A 315 -23.92 -12.61 -19.98
C ILE A 315 -24.74 -12.77 -18.71
N ASP A 316 -25.84 -12.04 -18.57
CA ASP A 316 -26.74 -12.21 -17.42
C ASP A 316 -27.37 -13.61 -17.41
N ALA A 317 -27.69 -14.16 -18.58
CA ALA A 317 -28.13 -15.55 -18.68
C ALA A 317 -27.03 -16.56 -18.32
N CYS A 318 -25.75 -16.19 -18.44
CA CYS A 318 -24.59 -17.03 -18.11
C CYS A 318 -24.16 -16.93 -16.64
N LEU A 319 -24.19 -15.72 -16.08
CA LEU A 319 -23.60 -15.37 -14.78
C LEU A 319 -24.68 -15.02 -13.73
N GLY A 320 -25.95 -15.17 -14.09
CA GLY A 320 -27.09 -14.72 -13.30
C GLY A 320 -27.44 -13.25 -13.53
N GLN A 321 -28.67 -12.89 -13.15
CA GLN A 321 -29.21 -11.55 -13.35
C GLN A 321 -28.29 -10.48 -12.71
N GLY A 322 -27.89 -9.48 -13.51
CA GLY A 322 -26.97 -8.42 -13.09
C GLY A 322 -25.49 -8.83 -13.08
N GLY A 323 -25.13 -10.03 -13.52
CA GLY A 323 -23.74 -10.47 -13.69
C GLY A 323 -22.95 -9.58 -14.63
N TYR A 324 -23.57 -9.09 -15.71
CA TYR A 324 -22.98 -8.12 -16.62
C TYR A 324 -22.66 -6.80 -15.93
N LEU A 325 -23.62 -6.24 -15.18
CA LEU A 325 -23.42 -5.00 -14.44
C LEU A 325 -22.30 -5.13 -13.40
N LYS A 326 -22.20 -6.28 -12.72
CA LYS A 326 -21.08 -6.57 -11.81
C LYS A 326 -19.74 -6.60 -12.53
N LEU A 327 -19.64 -7.21 -13.72
CA LEU A 327 -18.41 -7.18 -14.53
C LEU A 327 -18.02 -5.76 -14.95
N ILE A 328 -19.01 -4.93 -15.32
CA ILE A 328 -18.80 -3.51 -15.66
C ILE A 328 -18.34 -2.74 -14.43
N GLU A 329 -18.97 -2.97 -13.28
CA GLU A 329 -18.59 -2.37 -12.00
C GLU A 329 -17.15 -2.71 -11.64
N ILE A 330 -16.75 -3.98 -11.74
CA ILE A 330 -15.36 -4.42 -11.55
C ILE A 330 -14.43 -3.67 -12.50
N LYS A 331 -14.73 -3.66 -13.81
CA LYS A 331 -13.90 -2.97 -14.80
C LYS A 331 -13.73 -1.48 -14.43
N ASN A 332 -14.81 -0.82 -14.05
CA ASN A 332 -14.82 0.59 -13.69
C ASN A 332 -14.05 0.87 -12.39
N ILE A 333 -14.23 0.03 -11.36
CA ILE A 333 -13.47 0.11 -10.12
C ILE A 333 -12.00 -0.04 -10.47
N ASN A 334 -11.64 -1.08 -11.23
CA ASN A 334 -10.25 -1.36 -11.62
C ASN A 334 -9.60 -0.17 -12.35
N ASN A 335 -10.31 0.41 -13.33
CA ASN A 335 -9.85 1.59 -14.07
C ASN A 335 -9.70 2.86 -13.20
N THR A 336 -10.35 2.91 -12.03
CA THR A 336 -10.26 4.04 -11.09
C THR A 336 -9.29 3.79 -9.93
N VAL A 337 -8.85 2.54 -9.72
CA VAL A 337 -7.85 2.20 -8.70
C VAL A 337 -6.49 2.74 -9.11
N THR A 338 -6.11 3.87 -8.51
CA THR A 338 -4.77 4.47 -8.66
C THR A 338 -3.94 4.32 -7.38
N ASN A 339 -4.53 3.83 -6.28
CA ASN A 339 -3.85 3.63 -5.00
C ASN A 339 -4.48 2.48 -4.16
N LYS A 340 -3.80 2.04 -3.10
CA LYS A 340 -4.27 0.94 -2.23
C LYS A 340 -5.64 1.17 -1.59
N GLU A 341 -6.00 2.41 -1.24
CA GLU A 341 -7.28 2.72 -0.56
C GLU A 341 -8.49 2.63 -1.50
N THR A 342 -8.31 2.92 -2.79
CA THR A 342 -9.36 2.81 -3.82
C THR A 342 -9.71 1.38 -4.20
N CYS A 343 -8.98 0.40 -3.67
CA CYS A 343 -9.12 -1.01 -4.00
C CYS A 343 -10.09 -1.74 -3.04
N LEU A 344 -10.50 -1.13 -1.92
CA LEU A 344 -11.47 -1.70 -0.97
C LEU A 344 -12.88 -1.94 -1.57
N PRO A 345 -13.45 -1.06 -2.43
CA PRO A 345 -14.69 -1.34 -3.14
C PRO A 345 -14.61 -2.60 -4.01
N LEU A 346 -13.46 -2.85 -4.63
CA LEU A 346 -13.23 -4.06 -5.45
C LEU A 346 -13.36 -5.33 -4.59
N ILE A 347 -12.75 -5.34 -3.39
CA ILE A 347 -12.89 -6.48 -2.47
C ILE A 347 -14.34 -6.66 -2.03
N ASN A 348 -15.00 -5.58 -1.64
CA ASN A 348 -16.38 -5.67 -1.14
C ASN A 348 -17.32 -6.16 -2.23
N ALA A 349 -17.14 -5.71 -3.48
CA ALA A 349 -17.88 -6.23 -4.62
C ALA A 349 -17.61 -7.74 -4.80
N ILE A 350 -16.34 -8.16 -4.79
CA ILE A 350 -15.93 -9.55 -5.02
C ILE A 350 -16.31 -10.50 -3.88
N LYS A 351 -16.46 -9.99 -2.65
CA LYS A 351 -16.76 -10.80 -1.47
C LYS A 351 -18.04 -11.62 -1.65
N ASP A 352 -19.04 -11.03 -2.30
CA ASP A 352 -20.37 -11.62 -2.48
C ASP A 352 -20.54 -12.28 -3.86
N PHE A 353 -19.48 -12.36 -4.66
CA PHE A 353 -19.52 -13.09 -5.92
C PHE A 353 -19.52 -14.59 -5.69
N ASP A 354 -20.34 -15.26 -6.48
CA ASP A 354 -20.27 -16.70 -6.64
C ASP A 354 -18.94 -17.11 -7.29
N HIS A 355 -18.69 -18.42 -7.26
CA HIS A 355 -17.46 -19.00 -7.79
C HIS A 355 -17.27 -18.70 -9.28
N THR A 356 -18.33 -18.74 -10.10
CA THR A 356 -18.25 -18.54 -11.55
C THR A 356 -17.85 -17.10 -11.88
N LEU A 357 -18.55 -16.12 -11.30
CA LEU A 357 -18.26 -14.71 -11.51
C LEU A 357 -16.86 -14.34 -10.99
N THR A 358 -16.43 -14.94 -9.87
CA THR A 358 -15.07 -14.75 -9.34
C THR A 358 -14.00 -15.20 -10.35
N ASN A 359 -14.17 -16.39 -10.94
CA ASN A 359 -13.22 -16.94 -11.90
C ASN A 359 -13.18 -16.15 -13.23
N VAL A 360 -14.34 -15.75 -13.74
CA VAL A 360 -14.46 -14.87 -14.92
C VAL A 360 -13.78 -13.53 -14.66
N SER A 361 -14.00 -12.95 -13.49
CA SER A 361 -13.45 -11.64 -13.13
C SER A 361 -11.92 -11.69 -12.99
N ALA A 362 -11.34 -12.76 -12.45
CA ALA A 362 -9.90 -12.86 -12.24
C ALA A 362 -9.06 -12.70 -13.52
N VAL A 363 -9.58 -13.12 -14.68
CA VAL A 363 -8.95 -13.04 -16.01
C VAL A 363 -9.49 -11.89 -16.88
N LEU A 364 -10.33 -11.02 -16.30
CA LEU A 364 -10.83 -9.83 -16.98
C LEU A 364 -9.70 -8.79 -17.10
N LEU A 365 -9.37 -8.41 -18.34
CA LEU A 365 -8.36 -7.39 -18.64
C LEU A 365 -8.95 -5.98 -18.64
N GLU A 366 -8.19 -5.08 -18.04
CA GLU A 366 -8.34 -3.63 -18.09
C GLU A 366 -7.81 -3.03 -19.41
N ASP A 367 -8.01 -1.72 -19.57
CA ASP A 367 -7.53 -0.97 -20.73
C ASP A 367 -5.97 -0.87 -20.77
N ASN A 368 -5.30 -1.08 -19.64
CA ASN A 368 -3.83 -1.20 -19.52
C ASN A 368 -3.32 -2.67 -19.63
N ASN A 369 -4.21 -3.62 -19.97
CA ASN A 369 -3.97 -5.07 -19.97
C ASN A 369 -3.65 -5.70 -18.61
N TRP A 370 -3.92 -5.03 -17.50
CA TRP A 370 -3.89 -5.68 -16.18
C TRP A 370 -5.11 -6.57 -16.02
N CYS A 371 -4.92 -7.82 -15.57
CA CYS A 371 -6.06 -8.61 -15.13
C CYS A 371 -6.45 -8.23 -13.70
N VAL A 372 -7.72 -8.44 -13.32
CA VAL A 372 -8.19 -8.17 -11.95
C VAL A 372 -7.34 -8.91 -10.90
N LEU A 373 -6.89 -10.14 -11.19
CA LEU A 373 -6.00 -10.86 -10.27
C LEU A 373 -4.67 -10.13 -10.06
N GLN A 374 -4.09 -9.52 -11.09
CA GLN A 374 -2.88 -8.69 -10.97
C GLN A 374 -3.13 -7.46 -10.11
N THR A 375 -4.27 -6.78 -10.29
CA THR A 375 -4.60 -5.59 -9.52
C THR A 375 -4.82 -5.92 -8.05
N ILE A 376 -5.54 -7.00 -7.75
CA ILE A 376 -5.67 -7.52 -6.38
C ILE A 376 -4.29 -7.88 -5.81
N ALA A 377 -3.45 -8.57 -6.58
CA ALA A 377 -2.10 -8.95 -6.13
C ALA A 377 -1.18 -7.74 -5.88
N ARG A 378 -1.34 -6.62 -6.57
CA ARG A 378 -0.53 -5.42 -6.32
C ARG A 378 -1.03 -4.63 -5.11
N ASP A 379 -2.35 -4.44 -5.03
CA ASP A 379 -2.94 -3.41 -4.20
C ASP A 379 -3.55 -3.94 -2.90
N GLN A 380 -3.72 -5.26 -2.74
CA GLN A 380 -4.36 -5.85 -1.58
C GLN A 380 -3.43 -6.51 -0.58
N SER A 381 -3.92 -6.66 0.66
CA SER A 381 -3.22 -7.41 1.71
C SER A 381 -3.09 -8.89 1.32
N PRO A 382 -2.05 -9.57 1.83
CA PRO A 382 -1.88 -11.01 1.62
C PRO A 382 -3.10 -11.86 1.99
N GLU A 383 -3.78 -11.51 3.09
CA GLU A 383 -4.96 -12.24 3.56
C GLU A 383 -6.14 -12.09 2.61
N ALA A 384 -6.38 -10.88 2.11
CA ALA A 384 -7.43 -10.62 1.13
C ALA A 384 -7.15 -11.34 -0.19
N PHE A 385 -5.90 -11.30 -0.65
CA PHE A 385 -5.47 -12.01 -1.85
C PHE A 385 -5.60 -13.55 -1.70
N MET A 386 -5.21 -14.12 -0.55
CA MET A 386 -5.38 -15.56 -0.29
C MET A 386 -6.85 -15.99 -0.29
N ARG A 387 -7.74 -15.21 0.34
CA ARG A 387 -9.19 -15.47 0.29
C ARG A 387 -9.74 -15.42 -1.14
N PHE A 388 -9.20 -14.53 -1.96
CA PHE A 388 -9.57 -14.47 -3.37
C PHE A 388 -9.09 -15.72 -4.12
N ILE A 389 -7.82 -16.13 -3.95
CA ILE A 389 -7.28 -17.35 -4.56
C ILE A 389 -8.06 -18.61 -4.15
N ASP A 390 -8.51 -18.69 -2.90
CA ASP A 390 -9.26 -19.85 -2.41
C ASP A 390 -10.58 -20.07 -3.17
N LYS A 391 -11.18 -18.98 -3.67
CA LYS A 391 -12.37 -19.02 -4.51
C LYS A 391 -12.08 -19.30 -5.98
N LEU A 392 -10.82 -19.22 -6.41
CA LEU A 392 -10.43 -19.50 -7.79
C LEU A 392 -10.23 -21.00 -8.00
N ASP A 393 -10.70 -21.47 -9.15
CA ASP A 393 -10.37 -22.82 -9.62
C ASP A 393 -8.94 -22.87 -10.16
N ALA A 394 -8.43 -24.10 -10.31
CA ALA A 394 -7.06 -24.31 -10.77
C ALA A 394 -6.85 -23.82 -12.20
N ASP A 395 -7.84 -23.95 -13.09
CA ASP A 395 -7.67 -23.66 -14.50
C ASP A 395 -7.69 -22.14 -14.78
N THR A 396 -8.46 -21.37 -14.01
CA THR A 396 -8.39 -19.91 -13.98
C THR A 396 -7.05 -19.44 -13.41
N CYS A 397 -6.55 -20.03 -12.33
CA CYS A 397 -5.22 -19.70 -11.82
C CYS A 397 -4.12 -19.96 -12.87
N LYS A 398 -4.17 -21.10 -13.57
CA LYS A 398 -3.21 -21.43 -14.65
C LYS A 398 -3.25 -20.41 -15.76
N THR A 399 -4.46 -20.08 -16.21
CA THR A 399 -4.66 -19.11 -17.28
C THR A 399 -4.17 -17.73 -16.87
N ALA A 400 -4.56 -17.27 -15.69
CA ALA A 400 -4.17 -15.97 -15.17
C ALA A 400 -2.65 -15.86 -14.99
N ALA A 401 -1.97 -16.92 -14.53
CA ALA A 401 -0.52 -16.93 -14.34
C ALA A 401 0.29 -16.62 -15.60
N LEU A 402 -0.28 -16.88 -16.78
CA LEU A 402 0.36 -16.64 -18.09
C LEU A 402 -0.02 -15.30 -18.74
N LEU A 403 -0.95 -14.55 -18.16
CA LEU A 403 -1.34 -13.23 -18.64
C LEU A 403 -0.24 -12.19 -18.41
N LYS A 404 -0.19 -11.21 -19.30
CA LYS A 404 0.77 -10.10 -19.30
C LYS A 404 0.05 -8.77 -19.46
N ASP A 405 0.57 -7.76 -18.78
CA ASP A 405 0.15 -6.38 -18.99
C ASP A 405 0.89 -5.71 -20.17
N ASN A 406 0.64 -4.41 -20.37
CA ASN A 406 1.31 -3.60 -21.40
C ASN A 406 2.84 -3.52 -21.23
N ASP A 407 3.34 -3.66 -20.00
CA ASP A 407 4.77 -3.71 -19.69
C ASP A 407 5.37 -5.12 -19.78
N ASN A 408 4.58 -6.07 -20.30
CA ASN A 408 4.85 -7.51 -20.31
C ASN A 408 5.08 -8.12 -18.92
N TRP A 409 4.68 -7.44 -17.84
CA TRP A 409 4.68 -8.05 -16.52
C TRP A 409 3.66 -9.16 -16.47
N GLY A 410 4.14 -10.37 -16.24
CA GLY A 410 3.30 -11.54 -16.05
C GLY A 410 2.54 -11.47 -14.73
N THR A 411 1.34 -12.04 -14.67
CA THR A 411 0.57 -12.11 -13.41
C THR A 411 1.35 -12.76 -12.29
N LEU A 412 2.05 -13.86 -12.58
CA LEU A 412 2.88 -14.53 -11.59
C LEU A 412 4.06 -13.65 -11.11
N GLN A 413 4.58 -12.76 -11.97
CA GLN A 413 5.61 -11.79 -11.58
C GLN A 413 5.05 -10.74 -10.63
N THR A 414 3.83 -10.24 -10.89
CA THR A 414 3.14 -9.28 -10.01
C THR A 414 2.88 -9.91 -8.64
N ILE A 415 2.34 -11.14 -8.60
CA ILE A 415 2.11 -11.86 -7.35
C ILE A 415 3.44 -12.05 -6.60
N ALA A 416 4.49 -12.53 -7.27
CA ALA A 416 5.80 -12.71 -6.67
C ALA A 416 6.42 -11.42 -6.13
N ARG A 417 6.09 -10.24 -6.69
CA ARG A 417 6.66 -8.98 -6.25
C ARG A 417 5.92 -8.37 -5.05
N TYR A 418 4.61 -8.51 -5.01
CA TYR A 418 3.75 -7.72 -4.13
C TYR A 418 3.08 -8.54 -3.02
N GLN A 419 3.07 -9.87 -3.12
CA GLN A 419 2.39 -10.74 -2.15
C GLN A 419 3.37 -11.48 -1.23
N SER A 420 2.88 -11.89 -0.06
CA SER A 420 3.69 -12.61 0.93
C SER A 420 4.12 -14.00 0.40
N PRO A 421 5.20 -14.59 0.94
CA PRO A 421 5.61 -15.94 0.59
C PRO A 421 4.53 -17.00 0.74
N GLU A 422 3.73 -16.93 1.81
CA GLU A 422 2.62 -17.85 2.03
C GLU A 422 1.55 -17.73 0.94
N ALA A 423 1.16 -16.49 0.62
CA ALA A 423 0.14 -16.24 -0.39
C ALA A 423 0.61 -16.63 -1.80
N PHE A 424 1.89 -16.39 -2.11
CA PHE A 424 2.51 -16.85 -3.34
C PHE A 424 2.53 -18.39 -3.42
N MET A 425 2.96 -19.10 -2.37
CA MET A 425 2.96 -20.57 -2.34
C MET A 425 1.56 -21.15 -2.53
N ARG A 426 0.54 -20.55 -1.91
CA ARG A 426 -0.85 -20.94 -2.06
C ARG A 426 -1.34 -20.81 -3.51
N PHE A 427 -0.89 -19.77 -4.23
CA PHE A 427 -1.15 -19.64 -5.66
C PHE A 427 -0.40 -20.71 -6.48
N ILE A 428 0.89 -20.94 -6.18
CA ILE A 428 1.71 -21.96 -6.86
C ILE A 428 1.11 -23.36 -6.72
N ASP A 429 0.48 -23.69 -5.59
CA ASP A 429 -0.16 -24.98 -5.36
C ASP A 429 -1.35 -25.24 -6.29
N LYS A 430 -1.99 -24.18 -6.82
CA LYS A 430 -3.07 -24.27 -7.80
C LYS A 430 -2.54 -24.47 -9.24
N LEU A 431 -1.24 -24.27 -9.49
CA LEU A 431 -0.64 -24.40 -10.81
C LEU A 431 -0.10 -25.80 -11.05
N ASP A 432 -0.25 -26.30 -12.29
CA ASP A 432 0.43 -27.52 -12.72
C ASP A 432 1.88 -27.23 -13.20
N ALA A 433 2.64 -28.31 -13.40
CA ALA A 433 4.04 -28.21 -13.80
C ALA A 433 4.21 -27.47 -15.14
N ASP A 434 3.37 -27.77 -16.14
CA ASP A 434 3.51 -27.19 -17.48
C ASP A 434 3.22 -25.68 -17.50
N THR A 435 2.26 -25.22 -16.70
CA THR A 435 2.03 -23.79 -16.47
C THR A 435 3.25 -23.15 -15.82
N CYS A 436 3.82 -23.75 -14.78
CA CYS A 436 5.01 -23.23 -14.11
C CYS A 436 6.22 -23.14 -15.05
N LYS A 437 6.45 -24.16 -15.90
CA LYS A 437 7.52 -24.16 -16.91
C LYS A 437 7.36 -23.01 -17.89
N THR A 438 6.16 -22.85 -18.44
CA THR A 438 5.85 -21.76 -19.38
C THR A 438 6.04 -20.40 -18.71
N ALA A 439 5.48 -20.24 -17.50
CA ALA A 439 5.55 -19.00 -16.74
C ALA A 439 7.00 -18.61 -16.40
N ALA A 440 7.83 -19.57 -15.97
CA ALA A 440 9.22 -19.34 -15.57
C ALA A 440 10.06 -18.61 -16.63
N LEU A 441 9.78 -18.87 -17.91
CA LEU A 441 10.52 -18.32 -19.05
C LEU A 441 9.94 -17.01 -19.59
N LEU A 442 8.74 -16.59 -19.14
CA LEU A 442 8.14 -15.33 -19.56
C LEU A 442 9.01 -14.15 -19.09
N LYS A 443 9.22 -13.18 -19.99
CA LYS A 443 9.96 -11.95 -19.71
C LYS A 443 9.06 -10.72 -19.78
N ASN A 444 9.34 -9.76 -18.91
CA ASN A 444 8.78 -8.41 -18.98
C ASN A 444 9.59 -7.50 -19.94
N ASN A 445 9.18 -6.24 -20.09
CA ASN A 445 9.84 -5.27 -20.95
C ASN A 445 11.31 -5.01 -20.57
N ASP A 446 11.72 -5.28 -19.32
CA ASP A 446 13.10 -5.18 -18.84
C ASP A 446 13.89 -6.49 -18.94
N ASN A 447 13.34 -7.46 -19.67
CA ASN A 447 13.88 -8.81 -19.84
C ASN A 447 14.03 -9.59 -18.52
N TRP A 448 13.39 -9.16 -17.44
CA TRP A 448 13.32 -9.97 -16.22
C TRP A 448 12.40 -11.14 -16.47
N SER A 449 12.94 -12.35 -16.36
CA SER A 449 12.14 -13.57 -16.39
C SER A 449 11.28 -13.70 -15.13
N THR A 450 10.20 -14.49 -15.20
CA THR A 450 9.39 -14.78 -14.01
C THR A 450 10.22 -15.45 -12.91
N LEU A 451 11.10 -16.37 -13.29
CA LEU A 451 11.98 -17.02 -12.31
C LEU A 451 12.86 -16.00 -11.60
N GLN A 452 13.49 -15.05 -12.32
CA GLN A 452 14.29 -13.98 -11.70
C GLN A 452 13.48 -13.09 -10.76
N THR A 453 12.22 -12.79 -11.10
CA THR A 453 11.34 -12.00 -10.23
C THR A 453 11.02 -12.76 -8.94
N ILE A 454 10.64 -14.05 -9.03
CA ILE A 454 10.40 -14.90 -7.86
C ILE A 454 11.64 -14.95 -6.99
N THR A 455 12.80 -15.24 -7.58
CA THR A 455 14.09 -15.25 -6.90
C THR A 455 14.43 -13.95 -6.17
N ARG A 456 14.00 -12.79 -6.67
CA ARG A 456 14.34 -11.51 -6.05
C ARG A 456 13.42 -11.15 -4.89
N PHE A 457 12.16 -11.53 -4.96
CA PHE A 457 11.11 -11.00 -4.07
C PHE A 457 10.47 -12.04 -3.16
N GLN A 458 10.68 -13.34 -3.39
CA GLN A 458 10.08 -14.42 -2.61
C GLN A 458 11.11 -15.12 -1.70
N SER A 459 10.60 -15.75 -0.63
CA SER A 459 11.45 -16.47 0.33
C SER A 459 12.10 -17.71 -0.31
N PRO A 460 13.19 -18.24 0.30
CA PRO A 460 13.82 -19.48 -0.14
C PRO A 460 12.86 -20.66 -0.24
N GLU A 461 11.96 -20.83 0.72
CA GLU A 461 10.96 -21.89 0.71
C GLU A 461 9.99 -21.76 -0.46
N ALA A 462 9.46 -20.55 -0.68
CA ALA A 462 8.55 -20.26 -1.78
C ALA A 462 9.22 -20.45 -3.15
N PHE A 463 10.48 -20.04 -3.29
CA PHE A 463 11.27 -20.28 -4.48
C PHE A 463 11.50 -21.78 -4.72
N MET A 464 11.91 -22.54 -3.70
CA MET A 464 12.11 -24.00 -3.83
C MET A 464 10.83 -24.72 -4.25
N ARG A 465 9.69 -24.34 -3.68
CA ARG A 465 8.38 -24.91 -4.05
C ARG A 465 8.02 -24.65 -5.52
N PHE A 466 8.41 -23.51 -6.07
CA PHE A 466 8.27 -23.23 -7.50
C PHE A 466 9.25 -24.06 -8.34
N ILE A 467 10.52 -24.14 -7.94
CA ILE A 467 11.57 -24.92 -8.62
C ILE A 467 11.22 -26.41 -8.70
N ASP A 468 10.56 -26.96 -7.67
CA ASP A 468 10.15 -28.36 -7.65
C ASP A 468 9.14 -28.72 -8.75
N LYS A 469 8.38 -27.73 -9.24
CA LYS A 469 7.46 -27.91 -10.38
C LYS A 469 8.15 -27.77 -11.75
N LEU A 470 9.42 -27.36 -11.79
CA LEU A 470 10.18 -27.21 -13.04
C LEU A 470 10.99 -28.47 -13.35
N ASP A 471 11.05 -28.84 -14.63
CA ASP A 471 11.97 -29.87 -15.10
C ASP A 471 13.38 -29.31 -15.35
N ALA A 472 14.34 -30.22 -15.58
CA ALA A 472 15.73 -29.85 -15.82
C ALA A 472 15.87 -28.95 -17.06
N ASP A 473 15.15 -29.23 -18.14
CA ASP A 473 15.23 -28.48 -19.41
C ASP A 473 14.80 -27.01 -19.25
N THR A 474 13.71 -26.80 -18.51
CA THR A 474 13.25 -25.44 -18.17
C THR A 474 14.27 -24.73 -17.29
N CYS A 475 14.82 -25.39 -16.27
CA CYS A 475 15.85 -24.83 -15.41
C CYS A 475 17.12 -24.46 -16.20
N ARG A 476 17.57 -25.31 -17.13
CA ARG A 476 18.73 -25.05 -18.00
C ARG A 476 18.52 -23.83 -18.88
N THR A 477 17.36 -23.76 -19.54
CA THR A 477 16.98 -22.61 -20.36
C THR A 477 16.92 -21.33 -19.53
N ALA A 478 16.26 -21.40 -18.37
CA ALA A 478 16.08 -20.26 -17.49
C ALA A 478 17.41 -19.73 -16.94
N ALA A 479 18.35 -20.62 -16.55
CA ALA A 479 19.65 -20.27 -15.97
C ALA A 479 20.45 -19.28 -16.84
N LEU A 480 20.31 -19.38 -18.16
CA LEU A 480 21.05 -18.59 -19.15
C LEU A 480 20.35 -17.28 -19.56
N LEU A 481 19.09 -17.06 -19.16
CA LEU A 481 18.35 -15.84 -19.52
C LEU A 481 18.95 -14.60 -18.84
N LYS A 482 19.26 -13.56 -19.63
CA LYS A 482 19.70 -12.25 -19.14
C LYS A 482 18.57 -11.22 -19.14
N ASN A 483 18.55 -10.37 -18.11
CA ASN A 483 17.75 -9.15 -18.09
C ASN A 483 18.49 -7.97 -18.76
N LYS A 484 17.87 -6.78 -18.86
CA LYS A 484 18.51 -5.58 -19.46
C LYS A 484 19.80 -5.13 -18.77
N LEU A 485 19.99 -5.48 -17.50
CA LEU A 485 21.22 -5.19 -16.74
C LEU A 485 22.32 -6.26 -16.98
N GLY A 486 22.07 -7.22 -17.89
CA GLY A 486 22.97 -8.32 -18.19
C GLY A 486 23.03 -9.41 -17.12
N TRP A 487 22.29 -9.26 -16.02
CA TRP A 487 22.22 -10.28 -14.96
C TRP A 487 21.50 -11.50 -15.49
N ASN A 488 22.16 -12.66 -15.44
CA ASN A 488 21.50 -13.91 -15.74
C ASN A 488 20.72 -14.45 -14.54
N THR A 489 19.86 -15.44 -14.78
CA THR A 489 19.03 -16.03 -13.72
C THR A 489 19.87 -16.68 -12.62
N LEU A 490 20.94 -17.39 -12.98
CA LEU A 490 21.79 -18.05 -11.99
C LEU A 490 22.48 -17.05 -11.05
N GLN A 491 22.96 -15.92 -11.58
CA GLN A 491 23.46 -14.79 -10.77
C GLN A 491 22.39 -14.22 -9.84
N THR A 492 21.16 -14.11 -10.33
CA THR A 492 20.04 -13.59 -9.54
C THR A 492 19.72 -14.53 -8.37
N ILE A 493 19.77 -15.86 -8.60
CA ILE A 493 19.56 -16.87 -7.55
C ILE A 493 20.69 -16.82 -6.54
N ALA A 494 21.93 -16.84 -7.00
CA ALA A 494 23.11 -16.75 -6.14
C ALA A 494 23.10 -15.51 -5.23
N ARG A 495 22.56 -14.39 -5.68
CA ARG A 495 22.53 -13.16 -4.89
C ARG A 495 21.39 -13.09 -3.87
N ASN A 496 20.22 -13.64 -4.20
CA ASN A 496 18.98 -13.36 -3.46
C ASN A 496 18.39 -14.58 -2.74
N GLN A 497 18.93 -15.78 -2.93
CA GLN A 497 18.39 -17.02 -2.37
C GLN A 497 19.36 -17.70 -1.41
N SER A 498 18.82 -18.52 -0.51
CA SER A 498 19.64 -19.25 0.46
C SER A 498 20.55 -20.27 -0.23
N PRO A 499 21.64 -20.69 0.44
CA PRO A 499 22.50 -21.76 -0.07
C PRO A 499 21.77 -23.04 -0.44
N GLU A 500 20.80 -23.45 0.37
CA GLU A 500 19.99 -24.65 0.10
C GLU A 500 19.14 -24.50 -1.17
N ALA A 501 18.45 -23.36 -1.32
CA ALA A 501 17.64 -23.06 -2.49
C ALA A 501 18.49 -22.97 -3.76
N PHE A 502 19.69 -22.38 -3.67
CA PHE A 502 20.64 -22.34 -4.77
C PHE A 502 21.12 -23.74 -5.16
N MET A 503 21.53 -24.57 -4.20
CA MET A 503 21.96 -25.96 -4.46
C MET A 503 20.87 -26.78 -5.13
N ARG A 504 19.62 -26.66 -4.67
CA ARG A 504 18.47 -27.35 -5.27
C ARG A 504 18.25 -26.96 -6.73
N PHE A 505 18.52 -25.71 -7.09
CA PHE A 505 18.50 -25.28 -8.50
C PHE A 505 19.69 -25.84 -9.28
N ILE A 506 20.91 -25.80 -8.72
CA ILE A 506 22.13 -26.37 -9.33
C ILE A 506 21.99 -27.86 -9.62
N ASP A 507 21.33 -28.61 -8.75
CA ASP A 507 21.13 -30.05 -8.92
C ASP A 507 20.27 -30.39 -10.16
N LYS A 508 19.45 -29.45 -10.63
CA LYS A 508 18.69 -29.57 -11.89
C LYS A 508 19.49 -29.17 -13.14
N LEU A 509 20.72 -28.67 -12.99
CA LEU A 509 21.58 -28.25 -14.09
C LEU A 509 22.62 -29.33 -14.43
N ASP A 510 22.87 -29.49 -15.72
CA ASP A 510 24.00 -30.26 -16.23
C ASP A 510 25.31 -29.44 -16.19
N ALA A 511 26.44 -30.12 -16.39
CA ALA A 511 27.75 -29.50 -16.36
C ALA A 511 27.90 -28.42 -17.45
N ASP A 512 27.41 -28.68 -18.65
CA ASP A 512 27.57 -27.77 -19.80
C ASP A 512 26.80 -26.46 -19.61
N THR A 513 25.60 -26.51 -19.01
CA THR A 513 24.84 -25.32 -18.63
C THR A 513 25.57 -24.55 -17.55
N CYS A 514 26.09 -25.22 -16.52
CA CYS A 514 26.87 -24.57 -15.47
C CYS A 514 28.13 -23.88 -16.03
N LYS A 515 28.87 -24.54 -16.93
CA LYS A 515 30.04 -23.95 -17.61
C LYS A 515 29.65 -22.72 -18.42
N THR A 516 28.62 -22.84 -19.25
CA THR A 516 28.13 -21.72 -20.06
C THR A 516 27.71 -20.55 -19.17
N ALA A 517 26.92 -20.82 -18.12
CA ALA A 517 26.47 -19.80 -17.18
C ALA A 517 27.66 -19.14 -16.46
N ALA A 518 28.65 -19.92 -16.01
CA ALA A 518 29.84 -19.44 -15.30
C ALA A 518 30.58 -18.34 -16.07
N LEU A 519 30.59 -18.44 -17.41
CA LEU A 519 31.24 -17.52 -18.34
C LEU A 519 30.44 -16.24 -18.63
N LEU A 520 29.13 -16.24 -18.37
CA LEU A 520 28.29 -15.07 -18.63
C LEU A 520 28.63 -13.93 -17.68
N LYS A 521 28.87 -12.74 -18.26
CA LYS A 521 29.06 -11.48 -17.54
C LYS A 521 27.79 -10.63 -17.59
N ASN A 522 27.52 -9.88 -16.52
CA ASN A 522 26.52 -8.81 -16.49
C ASN A 522 27.10 -7.49 -17.04
N ASN A 523 26.31 -6.41 -17.06
CA ASN A 523 26.77 -5.12 -17.59
C ASN A 523 27.87 -4.47 -16.74
N ASP A 524 28.04 -4.89 -15.49
CA ASP A 524 29.13 -4.47 -14.59
C ASP A 524 30.39 -5.34 -14.76
N ASN A 525 30.43 -6.21 -15.77
CA ASN A 525 31.46 -7.22 -16.02
C ASN A 525 31.63 -8.29 -14.93
N TRP A 526 30.68 -8.43 -14.01
CA TRP A 526 30.66 -9.53 -13.05
C TRP A 526 30.22 -10.81 -13.73
N SER A 527 31.08 -11.82 -13.70
CA SER A 527 30.78 -13.20 -14.10
C SER A 527 29.81 -13.86 -13.12
N THR A 528 29.16 -14.93 -13.58
CA THR A 528 28.32 -15.75 -12.71
C THR A 528 29.13 -16.42 -11.60
N LEU A 529 30.32 -16.91 -11.92
CA LEU A 529 31.23 -17.49 -10.93
C LEU A 529 31.54 -16.48 -9.82
N GLN A 530 31.88 -15.23 -10.16
CA GLN A 530 32.12 -14.17 -9.18
C GLN A 530 30.92 -13.92 -8.26
N THR A 531 29.71 -13.92 -8.82
CA THR A 531 28.49 -13.70 -8.03
C THR A 531 28.24 -14.86 -7.07
N ILE A 532 28.39 -16.10 -7.52
CA ILE A 532 28.23 -17.29 -6.67
C ILE A 532 29.29 -17.29 -5.57
N THR A 533 30.56 -17.09 -5.91
CA THR A 533 31.68 -17.10 -4.94
C THR A 533 31.49 -16.04 -3.85
N ARG A 534 30.89 -14.89 -4.19
CA ARG A 534 30.62 -13.79 -3.25
C ARG A 534 29.42 -14.06 -2.32
N PHE A 535 28.33 -14.60 -2.84
CA PHE A 535 27.04 -14.60 -2.15
C PHE A 535 26.59 -15.98 -1.63
N GLN A 536 27.28 -17.07 -1.99
CA GLN A 536 26.88 -18.43 -1.61
C GLN A 536 27.84 -19.04 -0.58
N SER A 537 27.33 -19.99 0.22
CA SER A 537 28.13 -20.71 1.21
C SER A 537 29.19 -21.60 0.55
N PRO A 538 30.23 -22.03 1.29
CA PRO A 538 31.23 -22.96 0.77
C PRO A 538 30.66 -24.27 0.23
N GLU A 539 29.65 -24.82 0.89
CA GLU A 539 28.99 -26.04 0.42
C GLU A 539 28.26 -25.82 -0.91
N ALA A 540 27.49 -24.73 -1.01
CA ALA A 540 26.75 -24.38 -2.22
C ALA A 540 27.69 -24.01 -3.38
N PHE A 541 28.78 -23.31 -3.08
CA PHE A 541 29.83 -22.99 -4.05
C PHE A 541 30.53 -24.27 -4.53
N MET A 542 30.91 -25.17 -3.63
CA MET A 542 31.52 -26.46 -3.97
C MET A 542 30.59 -27.26 -4.89
N ARG A 543 29.28 -27.31 -4.60
CA ARG A 543 28.30 -28.01 -5.43
C ARG A 543 28.23 -27.48 -6.87
N PHE A 544 28.38 -26.17 -7.05
CA PHE A 544 28.48 -25.55 -8.38
C PHE A 544 29.83 -25.85 -9.04
N ILE A 545 30.92 -25.75 -8.28
CA ILE A 545 32.28 -26.01 -8.74
C ILE A 545 32.48 -27.45 -9.21
N ASP A 546 31.84 -28.43 -8.56
CA ASP A 546 31.86 -29.83 -8.96
C ASP A 546 31.23 -30.08 -10.35
N LYS A 547 30.46 -29.12 -10.87
CA LYS A 547 29.89 -29.14 -12.23
C LYS A 547 30.82 -28.48 -13.26
N LEU A 548 31.90 -27.84 -12.84
CA LEU A 548 32.89 -27.19 -13.69
C LEU A 548 34.13 -28.06 -13.81
N ASP A 549 34.76 -28.04 -14.99
CA ASP A 549 36.11 -28.58 -15.14
C ASP A 549 37.15 -27.52 -14.76
N ALA A 550 38.36 -27.99 -14.46
CA ALA A 550 39.46 -27.11 -14.07
C ALA A 550 39.78 -26.07 -15.16
N ASP A 551 39.62 -26.43 -16.45
CA ASP A 551 39.89 -25.55 -17.58
C ASP A 551 38.90 -24.38 -17.66
N THR A 552 37.62 -24.62 -17.38
CA THR A 552 36.58 -23.58 -17.30
C THR A 552 36.89 -22.60 -16.16
N CYS A 553 37.24 -23.11 -14.97
CA CYS A 553 37.63 -22.28 -13.83
C CYS A 553 38.85 -21.40 -14.18
N LYS A 554 39.86 -21.98 -14.82
CA LYS A 554 41.06 -21.27 -15.29
C LYS A 554 40.74 -20.23 -16.35
N PHE A 555 39.88 -20.56 -17.31
CA PHE A 555 39.48 -19.65 -18.37
C PHE A 555 38.78 -18.41 -17.81
N ILE A 556 37.84 -18.58 -16.88
CA ILE A 556 37.14 -17.46 -16.22
C ILE A 556 38.12 -16.52 -15.51
N LEU A 557 39.14 -17.10 -14.86
CA LEU A 557 40.17 -16.34 -14.16
C LEU A 557 41.17 -15.66 -15.11
N ARG A 558 41.42 -16.22 -16.30
CA ARG A 558 42.28 -15.63 -17.34
C ARG A 558 41.59 -14.47 -18.08
N GLU A 559 40.34 -14.64 -18.47
CA GLU A 559 39.54 -13.68 -19.26
C GLU A 559 39.17 -12.40 -18.51
N GLY A 560 39.23 -12.44 -17.18
CA GLY A 560 39.10 -11.27 -16.36
C GLY A 560 40.47 -10.71 -16.04
N HIS A 561 40.98 -9.75 -16.83
CA HIS A 561 42.16 -8.96 -16.47
C HIS A 561 42.18 -8.69 -14.95
N ASN A 562 43.32 -8.95 -14.27
CA ASN A 562 43.61 -8.95 -12.81
C ASN A 562 42.51 -8.52 -11.82
N LYS A 563 41.81 -7.42 -12.09
CA LYS A 563 40.65 -6.92 -11.35
C LYS A 563 39.61 -7.99 -11.02
N ASN A 564 39.27 -8.89 -11.96
CA ASN A 564 38.22 -9.89 -11.71
C ASN A 564 38.60 -10.93 -10.66
N PHE A 565 39.84 -11.42 -10.69
CA PHE A 565 40.32 -12.37 -9.69
C PHE A 565 40.54 -11.71 -8.34
N ILE A 566 41.09 -10.48 -8.34
CA ILE A 566 41.20 -9.64 -7.14
C ILE A 566 39.81 -9.40 -6.51
N ASP A 567 38.77 -9.15 -7.32
CA ASP A 567 37.41 -8.97 -6.82
C ASP A 567 36.83 -10.27 -6.22
N ILE A 568 37.10 -11.45 -6.81
CA ILE A 568 36.73 -12.74 -6.20
C ILE A 568 37.37 -12.85 -4.81
N ILE A 569 38.67 -12.61 -4.75
CA ILE A 569 39.49 -12.71 -3.55
C ILE A 569 39.05 -11.72 -2.46
N ASN A 570 38.72 -10.48 -2.84
CA ASN A 570 38.33 -9.42 -1.91
C ASN A 570 36.90 -9.56 -1.38
N TYR A 571 36.00 -10.18 -2.15
CA TYR A 571 34.58 -10.23 -1.82
C TYR A 571 34.03 -11.62 -1.48
N SER A 572 34.86 -12.67 -1.53
CA SER A 572 34.44 -14.05 -1.23
C SER A 572 34.91 -14.51 0.14
N SER A 573 34.27 -15.55 0.67
CA SER A 573 34.78 -16.22 1.87
C SER A 573 36.14 -16.90 1.57
N PRO A 574 37.06 -16.96 2.54
CA PRO A 574 38.33 -17.66 2.39
C PRO A 574 38.16 -19.13 1.97
N GLU A 575 37.10 -19.78 2.44
CA GLU A 575 36.77 -21.16 2.07
C GLU A 575 36.37 -21.27 0.59
N ASN A 576 35.59 -20.34 0.05
CA ASN A 576 35.26 -20.34 -1.38
C ASN A 576 36.50 -20.10 -2.24
N VAL A 577 37.39 -19.21 -1.79
CA VAL A 577 38.68 -18.99 -2.45
C VAL A 577 39.53 -20.28 -2.44
N ALA A 578 39.60 -20.97 -1.29
CA ALA A 578 40.32 -22.25 -1.18
C ALA A 578 39.75 -23.33 -2.10
N ILE A 579 38.42 -23.49 -2.14
CA ILE A 579 37.73 -24.43 -3.04
C ILE A 579 38.08 -24.17 -4.51
N LEU A 580 38.11 -22.90 -4.91
CA LEU A 580 38.46 -22.50 -6.27
C LEU A 580 39.92 -22.87 -6.60
N PHE A 581 40.85 -22.61 -5.67
CA PHE A 581 42.25 -23.01 -5.82
C PHE A 581 42.44 -24.52 -5.92
N ASP A 582 41.80 -25.29 -5.03
CA ASP A 582 41.90 -26.75 -5.03
C ASP A 582 41.35 -27.35 -6.32
N THR A 583 40.29 -26.76 -6.87
CA THR A 583 39.74 -27.18 -8.16
C THR A 583 40.70 -26.89 -9.31
N MET A 584 41.36 -25.73 -9.30
CA MET A 584 42.39 -25.42 -10.30
C MET A 584 43.59 -26.36 -10.21
N LYS A 585 43.99 -26.78 -9.00
CA LYS A 585 45.09 -27.73 -8.79
C LYS A 585 44.82 -29.12 -9.38
N LYS A 586 43.56 -29.55 -9.45
CA LYS A 586 43.19 -30.87 -9.98
C LYS A 586 43.49 -31.07 -11.46
N SER A 587 43.79 -30.01 -12.22
CA SER A 587 44.30 -30.17 -13.58
C SER A 587 45.75 -30.66 -13.56
N ASN A 588 46.09 -31.68 -14.35
CA ASN A 588 47.48 -32.14 -14.53
C ASN A 588 48.41 -31.13 -15.24
N GLN A 589 47.95 -29.89 -15.50
CA GLN A 589 48.80 -28.82 -16.01
C GLN A 589 49.40 -28.03 -14.83
N PRO A 590 50.73 -27.89 -14.75
CA PRO A 590 51.38 -27.07 -13.74
C PRO A 590 50.83 -25.64 -13.77
N LEU A 591 50.47 -25.08 -12.60
CA LEU A 591 50.17 -23.64 -12.48
C LEU A 591 51.36 -22.77 -12.91
N THR A 592 52.56 -23.36 -12.99
CA THR A 592 53.82 -22.71 -13.38
C THR A 592 53.99 -22.52 -14.90
N ASP A 593 53.28 -23.28 -15.74
CA ASP A 593 53.34 -23.14 -17.22
C ASP A 593 52.45 -21.99 -17.75
N TYR A 594 51.94 -21.15 -16.84
CA TYR A 594 51.15 -19.98 -17.17
C TYR A 594 52.11 -18.79 -17.36
N ASP A 595 52.87 -18.80 -18.46
CA ASP A 595 53.85 -17.79 -18.89
C ASP A 595 53.31 -16.33 -18.99
N TYR A 596 52.03 -16.11 -18.67
CA TYR A 596 51.37 -14.80 -18.71
C TYR A 596 51.13 -14.16 -17.33
N PHE A 597 51.29 -14.90 -16.23
CA PHE A 597 51.31 -14.28 -14.90
C PHE A 597 52.77 -13.98 -14.54
N ASN A 598 53.24 -12.77 -14.85
CA ASN A 598 54.48 -12.21 -14.28
C ASN A 598 54.53 -12.58 -12.78
N PRO A 599 55.63 -13.13 -12.25
CA PRO A 599 55.80 -13.40 -10.82
C PRO A 599 55.39 -12.23 -9.91
N GLU A 600 55.52 -11.00 -10.38
CA GLU A 600 55.03 -9.79 -9.72
C GLU A 600 53.50 -9.75 -9.54
N TYR A 601 52.71 -10.40 -10.40
CA TYR A 601 51.25 -10.48 -10.27
C TYR A 601 50.79 -11.51 -9.25
N TRP A 602 51.47 -12.66 -9.13
CA TRP A 602 51.23 -13.54 -7.98
C TRP A 602 51.54 -12.80 -6.68
N TYR A 603 52.61 -12.01 -6.66
CA TYR A 603 52.91 -11.12 -5.55
C TYR A 603 51.82 -10.07 -5.31
N GLU A 604 51.31 -9.36 -6.32
CA GLU A 604 50.21 -8.40 -6.13
C GLU A 604 48.92 -9.06 -5.65
N LEU A 605 48.56 -10.22 -6.20
CA LEU A 605 47.38 -10.98 -5.77
C LEU A 605 47.48 -11.43 -4.32
N TRP A 606 48.66 -11.93 -3.93
CA TRP A 606 48.96 -12.29 -2.56
C TRP A 606 49.00 -11.08 -1.64
N TYR A 607 49.57 -9.96 -2.09
CA TYR A 607 49.66 -8.70 -1.35
C TYR A 607 48.27 -8.07 -1.14
N PHE A 608 47.44 -8.00 -2.17
CA PHE A 608 46.06 -7.48 -2.08
C PHE A 608 45.17 -8.39 -1.24
N TRP A 609 45.31 -9.72 -1.34
CA TRP A 609 44.59 -10.64 -0.45
C TRP A 609 45.11 -10.55 0.97
N LEU A 610 46.42 -10.54 1.23
CA LEU A 610 46.96 -10.37 2.59
C LEU A 610 46.48 -9.04 3.16
N LYS A 611 46.51 -7.96 2.39
CA LYS A 611 45.98 -6.65 2.79
C LYS A 611 44.48 -6.75 3.11
N GLY A 612 43.67 -7.32 2.22
CA GLY A 612 42.24 -7.51 2.43
C GLY A 612 41.92 -8.39 3.65
N ALA A 613 42.60 -9.52 3.80
CA ALA A 613 42.44 -10.46 4.90
C ALA A 613 42.89 -9.85 6.23
N ILE A 614 44.04 -9.16 6.25
CA ILE A 614 44.57 -8.46 7.44
C ILE A 614 43.65 -7.33 7.89
N PHE A 615 43.04 -6.58 6.97
CA PHE A 615 42.20 -5.42 7.30
C PHE A 615 40.72 -5.75 7.52
N PHE A 616 40.18 -6.82 6.91
CA PHE A 616 38.72 -7.06 6.88
C PHE A 616 38.27 -8.45 7.37
N GLN A 617 39.17 -9.39 7.68
CA GLN A 617 38.79 -10.75 8.10
C GLN A 617 39.18 -11.06 9.55
N PRO A 618 38.41 -11.90 10.28
CA PRO A 618 38.79 -12.41 11.60
C PRO A 618 40.12 -13.20 11.54
N ALA A 619 40.90 -13.11 12.62
CA ALA A 619 42.23 -13.74 12.72
C ALA A 619 42.22 -15.24 12.40
N GLU A 620 41.16 -15.95 12.83
CA GLU A 620 40.98 -17.39 12.69
C GLU A 620 40.87 -17.83 11.23
N ASN A 621 40.31 -16.99 10.36
CA ASN A 621 40.17 -17.29 8.92
C ASN A 621 41.51 -17.14 8.19
N ILE A 622 42.31 -16.15 8.59
CA ILE A 622 43.69 -15.99 8.10
C ILE A 622 44.52 -17.22 8.51
N ILE A 623 44.35 -17.69 9.75
CA ILE A 623 45.03 -18.87 10.28
C ILE A 623 44.63 -20.15 9.52
N LYS A 624 43.33 -20.42 9.34
CA LYS A 624 42.85 -21.59 8.56
C LYS A 624 43.40 -21.59 7.14
N PHE A 625 43.46 -20.43 6.48
CA PHE A 625 44.04 -20.32 5.13
C PHE A 625 45.55 -20.60 5.12
N LEU A 626 46.29 -20.01 6.07
CA LEU A 626 47.73 -20.28 6.21
C LEU A 626 47.99 -21.76 6.53
N GLU A 627 47.13 -22.43 7.30
CA GLU A 627 47.20 -23.86 7.58
C GLU A 627 46.92 -24.72 6.33
N VAL A 628 45.99 -24.30 5.46
CA VAL A 628 45.73 -24.96 4.17
C VAL A 628 46.95 -24.85 3.23
N ILE A 629 47.66 -23.72 3.24
CA ILE A 629 48.83 -23.51 2.39
C ILE A 629 50.11 -24.13 2.96
N ASN A 630 50.26 -24.16 4.27
CA ASN A 630 51.47 -24.66 4.95
C ASN A 630 51.70 -26.18 4.77
N LYS A 631 50.73 -26.91 4.19
CA LYS A 631 50.91 -28.33 3.86
C LYS A 631 51.81 -28.59 2.65
N ASP A 632 51.99 -27.61 1.77
CA ASP A 632 52.81 -27.71 0.57
C ASP A 632 53.88 -26.61 0.60
N SER A 633 55.09 -26.90 0.14
CA SER A 633 56.34 -26.08 0.17
C SER A 633 56.29 -24.62 -0.35
N HIS A 634 55.11 -24.04 -0.54
CA HIS A 634 54.83 -22.69 -1.00
C HIS A 634 55.08 -21.61 0.04
N LEU A 635 54.95 -21.87 1.36
CA LEU A 635 55.25 -20.86 2.39
C LEU A 635 56.71 -20.41 2.32
N ASP A 636 57.61 -21.35 2.04
CA ASP A 636 59.05 -21.15 1.96
C ASP A 636 59.48 -20.46 0.65
N TRP A 637 58.74 -20.69 -0.43
CA TRP A 637 58.83 -19.92 -1.68
C TRP A 637 58.31 -18.48 -1.48
N LEU A 638 57.19 -18.32 -0.77
CA LEU A 638 56.56 -17.04 -0.46
C LEU A 638 57.49 -16.15 0.38
N LEU A 639 58.05 -16.70 1.46
CA LEU A 639 58.98 -15.99 2.34
C LEU A 639 60.25 -15.57 1.61
N ARG A 640 60.74 -16.38 0.66
CA ARG A 640 61.91 -16.05 -0.17
C ARG A 640 61.63 -14.97 -1.22
N HIS A 641 60.42 -14.91 -1.78
CA HIS A 641 60.03 -13.88 -2.77
C HIS A 641 59.58 -12.56 -2.11
N PHE A 642 58.89 -12.62 -0.96
CA PHE A 642 58.57 -11.43 -0.14
C PHE A 642 59.85 -10.65 0.22
N LYS A 643 60.93 -11.36 0.54
CA LYS A 643 62.24 -10.76 0.88
C LYS A 643 62.95 -10.04 -0.28
N LYS A 644 62.54 -10.27 -1.53
CA LYS A 644 63.21 -9.75 -2.74
C LYS A 644 62.50 -8.57 -3.40
N THR A 645 61.24 -8.29 -3.08
CA THR A 645 60.36 -7.51 -3.98
C THR A 645 59.60 -6.36 -3.32
N ILE A 646 59.76 -6.12 -2.01
CA ILE A 646 58.98 -5.10 -1.28
C ILE A 646 59.80 -3.82 -1.02
N HIS A 647 59.20 -2.66 -1.27
CA HIS A 647 59.68 -1.39 -0.72
C HIS A 647 59.56 -1.40 0.82
N ALA A 648 60.67 -1.14 1.52
CA ALA A 648 60.87 -1.34 2.96
C ALA A 648 59.75 -0.89 3.93
N ASP A 649 58.86 0.01 3.51
CA ASP A 649 57.77 0.57 4.32
C ASP A 649 56.51 -0.32 4.37
N HIS A 650 56.20 -1.10 3.32
CA HIS A 650 55.06 -2.03 3.33
C HIS A 650 55.43 -3.42 3.88
N GLU A 651 56.70 -3.81 3.74
CA GLU A 651 57.25 -5.07 4.25
C GLU A 651 57.14 -5.14 5.77
N ARG A 652 57.46 -4.04 6.46
CA ARG A 652 57.38 -3.93 7.92
C ARG A 652 55.96 -4.06 8.44
N ILE A 653 54.98 -3.41 7.82
CA ILE A 653 53.60 -3.43 8.34
C ILE A 653 52.99 -4.82 8.23
N ILE A 654 53.16 -5.49 7.09
CA ILE A 654 52.60 -6.82 6.85
C ILE A 654 53.31 -7.87 7.69
N LEU A 655 54.65 -7.87 7.75
CA LEU A 655 55.41 -8.78 8.61
C LEU A 655 55.11 -8.53 10.09
N SER A 656 54.93 -7.29 10.54
CA SER A 656 54.60 -7.00 11.93
C SER A 656 53.20 -7.48 12.33
N ILE A 657 52.21 -7.42 11.44
CA ILE A 657 50.88 -7.97 11.70
C ILE A 657 50.91 -9.51 11.66
N LEU A 658 51.64 -10.10 10.70
CA LEU A 658 51.82 -11.55 10.62
C LEU A 658 52.55 -12.10 11.86
N CYS A 659 53.66 -11.48 12.26
CA CYS A 659 54.44 -11.88 13.44
C CYS A 659 53.63 -11.71 14.74
N TYR A 660 52.86 -10.62 14.88
CA TYR A 660 51.99 -10.43 16.05
C TYR A 660 50.86 -11.46 16.12
N LYS A 661 50.30 -11.89 14.97
CA LYS A 661 49.25 -12.92 14.92
C LYS A 661 49.84 -14.33 15.11
N LEU A 662 51.02 -14.60 14.57
CA LEU A 662 51.75 -15.86 14.74
C LEU A 662 52.29 -16.02 16.16
N SER A 663 52.69 -14.94 16.84
CA SER A 663 53.14 -14.97 18.25
C SER A 663 52.02 -15.26 19.25
N GLN A 664 50.75 -15.20 18.82
CA GLN A 664 49.59 -15.60 19.63
C GLN A 664 49.33 -17.12 19.57
N LEU A 665 50.10 -17.88 18.78
CA LEU A 665 50.00 -19.33 18.69
C LEU A 665 50.92 -20.01 19.73
N PRO A 666 50.40 -20.98 20.53
CA PRO A 666 51.19 -21.68 21.55
C PRO A 666 52.43 -22.42 21.00
N ARG A 667 52.41 -22.81 19.72
CA ARG A 667 53.54 -23.50 19.06
C ARG A 667 54.70 -22.59 18.66
N PHE A 668 54.48 -21.28 18.52
CA PHE A 668 55.53 -20.32 18.14
C PHE A 668 56.18 -19.65 19.36
N ALA A 669 55.47 -19.59 20.50
CA ALA A 669 56.03 -19.08 21.76
C ALA A 669 57.20 -19.92 22.31
N ASN A 670 57.30 -21.20 21.93
CA ASN A 670 58.31 -22.12 22.48
C ASN A 670 59.62 -22.20 21.66
N ASN A 671 59.75 -21.46 20.55
CA ASN A 671 60.93 -21.53 19.65
C ASN A 671 61.64 -20.18 19.46
N LEU A 672 61.31 -19.17 20.28
CA LEU A 672 62.05 -17.92 20.36
C LEU A 672 62.82 -17.88 21.68
N ASP A 673 63.83 -18.73 21.82
CA ASP A 673 64.81 -18.59 22.90
C ASP A 673 66.24 -18.79 22.39
N GLU A 674 67.12 -17.94 22.91
CA GLU A 674 68.58 -17.93 22.78
C GLU A 674 69.20 -17.76 21.37
N LYS A 675 69.31 -16.50 20.93
CA LYS A 675 70.50 -15.85 20.30
C LYS A 675 70.08 -14.78 19.30
N GLN A 676 69.80 -13.56 19.77
CA GLN A 676 70.04 -12.27 19.09
C GLN A 676 69.39 -11.13 19.88
N GLU A 677 69.91 -10.86 21.08
CA GLU A 677 69.39 -9.81 21.97
C GLU A 677 70.20 -8.50 21.95
N GLU A 678 71.07 -8.30 20.96
CA GLU A 678 71.80 -7.03 20.82
C GLU A 678 71.41 -6.35 19.50
N SER A 679 70.64 -5.26 19.62
CA SER A 679 70.40 -4.18 18.64
C SER A 679 68.97 -3.92 18.16
N PHE A 680 67.91 -4.18 18.93
CA PHE A 680 66.60 -3.57 18.61
C PHE A 680 65.83 -3.25 19.89
N HIS A 681 65.64 -1.96 20.22
CA HIS A 681 64.65 -1.52 21.22
C HIS A 681 63.26 -1.48 20.56
N PRO A 682 62.37 -2.48 20.75
CA PRO A 682 61.16 -2.64 19.94
C PRO A 682 59.96 -1.87 20.53
N ASN A 683 59.97 -1.61 21.85
CA ASN A 683 58.78 -1.13 22.56
C ASN A 683 58.36 0.30 22.21
N THR A 684 59.29 1.19 21.86
CA THR A 684 58.95 2.59 21.56
C THR A 684 58.34 2.77 20.16
N LYS A 685 58.79 1.96 19.18
CA LYS A 685 58.28 2.00 17.81
C LYS A 685 56.95 1.26 17.67
N ILE A 686 56.75 0.16 18.40
CA ILE A 686 55.48 -0.57 18.43
C ILE A 686 54.36 0.31 19.03
N ASN A 687 54.63 1.06 20.10
CA ASN A 687 53.64 1.98 20.69
C ASN A 687 53.29 3.16 19.79
N ALA A 688 54.26 3.77 19.10
CA ALA A 688 53.99 4.80 18.09
C ALA A 688 53.17 4.24 16.90
N TRP A 689 53.36 2.97 16.60
CA TRP A 689 52.73 2.27 15.48
C TRP A 689 51.29 1.81 15.78
N ILE A 690 51.01 1.37 17.02
CA ILE A 690 49.64 1.11 17.51
C ILE A 690 48.80 2.40 17.47
N ASN A 691 49.39 3.54 17.83
CA ASN A 691 48.69 4.83 17.82
C ASN A 691 48.25 5.26 16.41
N ASN A 692 49.09 5.07 15.38
CA ASN A 692 48.71 5.39 13.98
C ASN A 692 47.55 4.54 13.43
N ILE A 693 47.43 3.28 13.87
CA ILE A 693 46.30 2.42 13.46
C ILE A 693 45.00 2.83 14.16
N LEU A 694 45.10 3.28 15.42
CA LEU A 694 43.97 3.84 16.15
C LEU A 694 43.47 5.15 15.52
N ASP A 695 44.38 5.99 15.03
CA ASP A 695 44.05 7.25 14.34
C ASP A 695 43.29 7.01 13.01
N LEU A 696 43.71 6.02 12.20
CA LEU A 696 43.03 5.66 10.94
C LEU A 696 41.65 5.01 11.17
N GLN A 697 41.49 4.20 12.23
CA GLN A 697 40.17 3.70 12.64
C GLN A 697 39.23 4.83 13.10
N GLN A 698 39.80 5.87 13.71
CA GLN A 698 39.05 7.05 14.16
C GLN A 698 38.58 7.89 12.97
N GLU A 699 39.41 8.07 11.95
CA GLU A 699 39.05 8.77 10.70
C GLU A 699 37.93 8.06 9.93
N TYR A 700 37.99 6.73 9.81
CA TYR A 700 36.93 5.91 9.19
C TYR A 700 35.60 5.97 9.95
N ARG A 701 35.63 5.97 11.28
CA ARG A 701 34.44 6.11 12.13
C ARG A 701 33.82 7.50 12.06
N MET A 702 34.62 8.55 11.82
CA MET A 702 34.09 9.89 11.57
C MET A 702 33.33 9.99 10.23
N GLN A 703 33.62 9.11 9.27
CA GLN A 703 32.94 9.06 7.98
C GLN A 703 31.67 8.18 7.98
N HIS A 704 31.52 7.28 8.96
CA HIS A 704 30.39 6.35 9.09
C HIS A 704 29.86 6.27 10.53
N PRO A 705 29.14 7.30 11.02
CA PRO A 705 28.73 7.37 12.41
C PRO A 705 27.39 6.66 12.57
N LEU A 706 27.40 5.40 12.97
CA LEU A 706 26.44 4.83 13.92
C LEU A 706 26.95 3.42 14.31
N PRO A 707 27.12 3.11 15.61
CA PRO A 707 27.13 1.72 16.03
C PRO A 707 25.72 1.15 15.81
N ILE A 708 25.65 0.02 15.12
CA ILE A 708 24.52 -0.91 15.19
C ILE A 708 24.31 -1.22 16.68
N PRO A 709 23.07 -1.19 17.21
CA PRO A 709 22.85 -1.54 18.61
C PRO A 709 23.45 -2.94 18.87
N CYS A 710 24.33 -3.02 19.86
CA CYS A 710 24.75 -4.31 20.41
C CYS A 710 23.50 -5.03 20.91
N SER A 711 23.28 -6.24 20.38
CA SER A 711 22.59 -7.38 21.01
C SER A 711 21.46 -7.09 22.01
N GLU A 712 20.22 -7.44 21.64
CA GLU A 712 19.11 -7.89 22.52
C GLU A 712 18.81 -7.13 23.83
N GLU A 713 19.32 -5.91 24.05
CA GLU A 713 18.94 -5.12 25.21
C GLU A 713 17.51 -4.62 25.07
N LYS A 714 16.70 -4.84 26.12
CA LYS A 714 15.32 -4.37 26.19
C LYS A 714 15.30 -2.85 26.02
N ILE A 715 14.57 -2.38 25.01
CA ILE A 715 14.26 -0.96 24.79
C ILE A 715 13.72 -0.36 26.09
N SER A 716 14.27 0.77 26.52
CA SER A 716 13.79 1.44 27.72
C SER A 716 12.39 2.02 27.49
N LEU A 717 11.59 2.16 28.57
CA LEU A 717 10.25 2.75 28.47
C LEU A 717 10.25 4.18 27.87
N GLN A 718 11.35 4.92 28.03
CA GLN A 718 11.50 6.24 27.42
C GLN A 718 11.75 6.15 25.90
N GLU A 719 12.59 5.22 25.45
CA GLU A 719 12.83 4.96 24.02
C GLU A 719 11.56 4.44 23.35
N GLU A 720 10.82 3.54 24.01
CA GLU A 720 9.54 3.04 23.53
C GLU A 720 8.51 4.18 23.39
N LYS A 721 8.45 5.11 24.35
CA LYS A 721 7.57 6.30 24.25
C LYS A 721 7.95 7.20 23.07
N ILE A 722 9.24 7.42 22.83
CA ILE A 722 9.71 8.26 21.72
C ILE A 722 9.43 7.56 20.38
N LEU A 723 9.74 6.27 20.28
CA LEU A 723 9.43 5.43 19.11
C LEU A 723 7.94 5.43 18.83
N LYS A 724 7.12 5.13 19.83
CA LYS A 724 5.66 5.16 19.71
C LYS A 724 5.14 6.53 19.28
N THR A 725 5.77 7.63 19.71
CA THR A 725 5.40 8.98 19.26
C THR A 725 5.69 9.19 17.77
N PHE A 726 6.80 8.67 17.25
CA PHE A 726 7.09 8.66 15.80
C PHE A 726 6.21 7.67 15.03
N GLU A 727 5.97 6.48 15.57
CA GLU A 727 5.17 5.41 14.95
C GLU A 727 3.68 5.76 14.85
N THR A 728 3.12 6.34 15.91
CA THR A 728 1.75 6.88 15.89
C THR A 728 1.67 8.11 15.01
N GLY A 729 2.78 8.82 14.85
CA GLY A 729 2.80 10.05 14.09
C GLY A 729 1.89 11.11 14.73
N ASN A 730 1.93 11.21 16.04
CA ASN A 730 1.29 12.30 16.74
C ASN A 730 2.39 13.19 17.31
N ALA A 731 3.17 13.82 16.43
CA ALA A 731 4.32 14.61 16.84
C ALA A 731 4.40 15.95 16.11
N LEU A 732 4.53 17.05 16.87
CA LEU A 732 4.84 18.37 16.33
C LEU A 732 6.35 18.59 16.37
N ILE A 733 6.97 18.79 15.22
CA ILE A 733 8.42 18.89 15.08
C ILE A 733 8.84 20.28 14.60
N LYS A 734 9.85 20.83 15.26
CA LYS A 734 10.58 22.04 14.85
C LYS A 734 12.04 21.70 14.56
N VAL A 735 12.43 21.73 13.29
CA VAL A 735 13.81 21.48 12.87
C VAL A 735 14.70 22.67 13.25
N ILE A 736 15.83 22.40 13.90
CA ILE A 736 16.90 23.35 14.21
C ILE A 736 17.98 23.13 13.15
N ASP A 737 18.10 24.07 12.22
CA ASP A 737 19.01 23.94 11.08
C ASP A 737 19.99 25.11 11.04
N THR A 738 21.29 24.81 11.15
CA THR A 738 22.32 25.85 11.10
C THR A 738 22.57 26.40 9.70
N SER A 739 22.08 25.76 8.62
CA SER A 739 22.21 26.39 7.31
C SER A 739 21.37 27.66 7.19
N TRP A 740 20.37 27.87 8.05
CA TRP A 740 19.63 29.13 8.15
C TRP A 740 20.51 30.29 8.64
N THR A 741 21.49 30.03 9.51
CA THR A 741 22.32 31.08 10.11
C THR A 741 23.38 31.63 9.15
N GLN A 742 23.54 31.03 7.96
CA GLN A 742 24.37 31.61 6.89
C GLN A 742 23.78 32.93 6.34
N ARG A 743 22.50 33.19 6.62
CA ARG A 743 21.87 34.49 6.42
C ARG A 743 21.98 35.31 7.72
N SER A 744 22.90 36.27 7.75
CA SER A 744 23.19 37.11 8.92
C SER A 744 22.00 37.98 9.39
N ASP A 745 20.95 38.08 8.58
CA ASP A 745 19.75 38.90 8.82
C ASP A 745 18.60 38.15 9.50
N LEU A 746 18.69 36.82 9.64
CA LEU A 746 17.70 36.00 10.33
C LEU A 746 18.21 35.58 11.72
N PRO A 747 17.37 35.60 12.76
CA PRO A 747 17.76 35.07 14.05
C PRO A 747 17.96 33.56 13.95
N ASP A 748 18.81 33.05 14.83
CA ASP A 748 19.01 31.62 15.01
C ASP A 748 17.66 30.90 15.22
N PRO A 749 17.37 29.80 14.50
CA PRO A 749 16.08 29.11 14.59
C PRO A 749 15.71 28.62 16.00
N LEU A 750 16.72 28.29 16.82
CA LEU A 750 16.51 27.90 18.21
C LEU A 750 16.19 29.14 19.06
N ASP A 751 16.85 30.28 18.84
CA ASP A 751 16.47 31.54 19.50
C ASP A 751 15.05 31.99 19.14
N ASP A 752 14.65 31.86 17.87
CA ASP A 752 13.29 32.16 17.40
C ASP A 752 12.27 31.22 18.07
N LEU A 753 12.59 29.93 18.24
CA LEU A 753 11.76 28.96 18.97
C LEU A 753 11.64 29.32 20.46
N VAL A 754 12.75 29.61 21.12
CA VAL A 754 12.79 30.00 22.55
C VAL A 754 11.96 31.26 22.80
N HIS A 755 12.07 32.26 21.94
CA HIS A 755 11.26 33.47 22.02
C HIS A 755 9.77 33.18 21.84
N GLN A 756 9.40 32.29 20.89
CA GLN A 756 8.01 31.88 20.70
C GLN A 756 7.44 31.12 21.90
N LEU A 757 8.26 30.33 22.60
CA LEU A 757 7.86 29.58 23.79
C LEU A 757 7.73 30.47 25.02
N LYS A 758 8.61 31.48 25.17
CA LYS A 758 8.57 32.48 26.25
C LYS A 758 7.42 33.48 26.11
N ASP A 759 7.20 33.95 24.90
CA ASP A 759 6.20 34.96 24.58
C ASP A 759 5.30 34.45 23.47
N LEU A 760 4.14 33.91 23.85
CA LEU A 760 3.10 33.47 22.91
C LEU A 760 2.52 34.61 22.05
N SER A 761 2.91 35.87 22.30
CA SER A 761 2.59 37.03 21.48
C SER A 761 3.66 37.39 20.45
N TYR A 762 4.89 36.86 20.62
CA TYR A 762 6.04 37.03 19.75
C TYR A 762 5.74 36.55 18.33
N ARG A 763 6.35 37.21 17.35
CA ARG A 763 6.20 36.87 15.93
C ARG A 763 7.51 36.28 15.45
N PRO A 764 7.50 35.08 14.84
CA PRO A 764 8.68 34.53 14.20
C PRO A 764 9.27 35.54 13.21
N VAL A 765 10.60 35.66 13.19
CA VAL A 765 11.32 36.61 12.30
C VAL A 765 11.38 36.14 10.85
N ILE A 766 10.55 35.17 10.49
CA ILE A 766 10.12 34.89 9.11
C ILE A 766 9.56 36.16 8.43
N ARG A 767 9.18 37.19 9.21
CA ARG A 767 8.70 38.50 8.74
C ARG A 767 9.75 39.61 8.90
N GLY A 768 11.03 39.26 8.95
CA GLY A 768 12.16 40.19 8.96
C GLY A 768 12.12 41.05 7.70
N LYS A 769 12.03 42.36 7.88
CA LYS A 769 11.97 43.34 6.81
C LYS A 769 13.22 43.19 5.95
N LEU A 770 13.06 42.94 4.65
CA LEU A 770 13.98 43.43 3.62
C LEU A 770 14.02 44.97 3.74
N LYS A 771 14.75 45.46 4.75
CA LYS A 771 14.69 46.85 5.19
C LYS A 771 15.63 47.75 4.38
N ASP A 772 16.49 47.16 3.55
CA ASP A 772 17.56 47.90 2.87
C ASP A 772 17.40 48.00 1.35
N LYS A 773 16.46 47.28 0.73
CA LYS A 773 15.97 47.73 -0.58
C LYS A 773 14.89 48.75 -0.31
N LYS A 774 15.25 50.04 -0.39
CA LYS A 774 14.33 51.18 -0.48
C LYS A 774 13.12 50.77 -1.34
N MET A 775 12.05 50.29 -0.72
CA MET A 775 10.73 50.34 -1.32
C MET A 775 10.44 51.83 -1.39
N THR A 776 10.62 52.39 -2.59
CA THR A 776 10.31 53.77 -2.91
C THR A 776 8.93 54.10 -2.33
N SER A 777 8.87 55.24 -1.63
CA SER A 777 7.82 55.71 -0.72
C SER A 777 6.46 56.00 -1.39
N GLY A 778 6.00 55.14 -2.27
CA GLY A 778 4.70 55.24 -2.93
C GLY A 778 4.38 53.98 -3.71
N GLN A 779 3.92 52.93 -3.01
CA GLN A 779 3.25 51.72 -3.56
C GLN A 779 3.11 50.70 -2.40
N LYS A 780 1.99 50.04 -2.07
CA LYS A 780 0.61 49.96 -2.60
C LYS A 780 -0.34 49.68 -1.42
N THR A 781 -1.61 50.10 -1.52
CA THR A 781 -2.70 49.62 -0.65
C THR A 781 -3.15 48.22 -1.10
N GLY A 782 -2.51 47.16 -0.61
CA GLY A 782 -2.88 45.78 -0.94
C GLY A 782 -4.00 45.23 -0.06
N PHE A 783 -4.52 44.04 -0.36
CA PHE A 783 -5.41 43.28 0.51
C PHE A 783 -4.64 42.17 1.24
N LYS A 784 -5.13 41.73 2.41
CA LYS A 784 -4.57 40.56 3.12
C LYS A 784 -5.68 39.66 3.66
N LEU A 785 -5.48 38.35 3.52
CA LEU A 785 -6.36 37.35 4.12
C LEU A 785 -6.01 37.15 5.59
N VAL A 786 -7.00 37.30 6.47
CA VAL A 786 -6.94 36.94 7.87
C VAL A 786 -7.52 35.54 8.03
N LEU A 787 -6.71 34.52 7.78
CA LEU A 787 -7.11 33.10 7.75
C LEU A 787 -8.02 32.66 8.92
N MET A 788 -7.76 33.15 10.13
CA MET A 788 -8.54 32.77 11.33
C MET A 788 -9.94 33.38 11.41
N LYS A 789 -10.14 34.52 10.76
CA LYS A 789 -11.44 35.21 10.69
C LYS A 789 -12.13 34.99 9.35
N ASP A 790 -11.41 34.39 8.41
CA ASP A 790 -11.87 34.23 7.04
C ASP A 790 -12.23 35.57 6.37
N GLU A 791 -11.54 36.63 6.77
CA GLU A 791 -11.77 38.02 6.34
C GLU A 791 -10.63 38.48 5.43
N ILE A 792 -10.96 39.05 4.26
CA ILE A 792 -10.00 39.81 3.45
C ILE A 792 -10.09 41.27 3.87
N ILE A 793 -9.02 41.80 4.44
CA ILE A 793 -8.98 43.20 4.90
C ILE A 793 -7.99 44.01 4.09
N LYS A 794 -8.33 45.28 3.83
CA LYS A 794 -7.41 46.24 3.21
C LYS A 794 -6.21 46.45 4.13
N THR A 795 -5.01 46.38 3.55
CA THR A 795 -3.76 46.63 4.26
C THR A 795 -3.71 48.13 4.53
N ARG A 796 -3.72 48.48 5.81
CA ARG A 796 -3.72 49.85 6.28
C ARG A 796 -2.43 50.55 5.89
N THR A 797 -2.50 51.84 5.63
CA THR A 797 -1.30 52.67 5.46
C THR A 797 -0.45 52.63 6.73
N GLU A 798 0.83 53.02 6.62
CA GLU A 798 1.74 53.02 7.77
C GLU A 798 1.22 53.96 8.88
N GLU A 799 0.67 55.11 8.51
CA GLU A 799 -0.02 56.05 9.41
C GLU A 799 -1.24 55.44 10.10
N GLU A 800 -2.15 54.81 9.35
CA GLU A 800 -3.33 54.12 9.91
C GLU A 800 -2.95 52.95 10.82
N SER A 801 -1.84 52.28 10.51
CA SER A 801 -1.28 51.20 11.32
C SER A 801 -0.66 51.71 12.63
N LEU A 802 -0.03 52.88 12.61
CA LEU A 802 0.51 53.55 13.79
C LEU A 802 -0.60 54.07 14.70
N LEU A 803 -1.65 54.68 14.12
CA LEU A 803 -2.83 55.15 14.87
C LEU A 803 -3.56 53.97 15.55
N HIS A 804 -3.71 52.84 14.85
CA HIS A 804 -4.42 51.68 15.41
C HIS A 804 -3.61 50.84 16.40
N LYS A 805 -2.27 50.96 16.39
CA LYS A 805 -1.40 50.31 17.40
C LYS A 805 -1.62 50.88 18.80
N LYS A 806 -2.06 52.14 18.93
CA LYS A 806 -2.33 52.77 20.23
C LYS A 806 -3.60 52.25 20.93
N ASN A 807 -4.56 51.64 20.19
CA ASN A 807 -5.93 51.43 20.71
C ASN A 807 -6.40 49.97 20.83
N LYS A 808 -5.55 48.93 20.71
CA LYS A 808 -6.00 47.54 20.94
C LYS A 808 -4.96 46.65 21.63
N HIS A 809 -5.35 46.08 22.76
CA HIS A 809 -4.80 44.80 23.23
C HIS A 809 -5.05 43.74 22.14
N ARG A 810 -3.98 43.32 21.46
CA ARG A 810 -4.09 42.31 20.40
C ARG A 810 -4.20 40.92 21.05
N THR A 811 -5.40 40.38 21.12
CA THR A 811 -5.70 38.99 21.53
C THR A 811 -5.27 37.91 20.52
N HIS A 812 -4.56 38.27 19.46
CA HIS A 812 -3.95 37.28 18.56
C HIS A 812 -2.63 36.79 19.16
N THR A 813 -2.72 35.81 20.07
CA THR A 813 -1.62 34.87 20.37
C THR A 813 -1.14 34.29 19.05
N LYS A 814 0.10 34.58 18.67
CA LYS A 814 0.66 34.18 17.38
C LYS A 814 1.45 32.91 17.57
N LYS A 815 1.32 32.07 16.56
CA LYS A 815 1.34 30.62 16.68
C LYS A 815 2.68 30.10 16.17
N LEU A 816 3.17 29.02 16.76
CA LEU A 816 4.35 28.31 16.26
C LEU A 816 3.99 27.58 14.97
N ALA A 817 4.68 27.92 13.88
CA ALA A 817 4.67 27.11 12.66
C ALA A 817 5.65 25.95 12.84
N SER A 818 5.10 24.73 12.86
CA SER A 818 5.85 23.49 13.05
C SER A 818 5.25 22.39 12.17
N THR A 819 6.03 21.36 11.89
CA THR A 819 5.67 20.26 10.99
C THR A 819 5.01 19.15 11.82
N LEU A 820 3.81 18.71 11.46
CA LEU A 820 3.17 17.57 12.13
C LEU A 820 3.53 16.26 11.47
N ILE A 821 4.38 15.48 12.10
CA ILE A 821 4.66 14.13 11.62
C ILE A 821 3.47 13.27 11.99
N SER A 822 2.72 12.79 10.99
CA SER A 822 1.77 11.69 11.13
C SER A 822 2.10 10.47 10.28
N LYS A 823 1.73 9.28 10.77
CA LYS A 823 1.90 8.00 10.10
C LYS A 823 1.19 8.00 8.74
N GLU A 824 0.08 8.71 8.67
CA GLU A 824 -0.71 8.88 7.46
C GLU A 824 -0.15 9.98 6.52
N LEU A 825 0.71 10.88 7.01
CA LEU A 825 1.25 12.05 6.29
C LEU A 825 2.57 11.80 5.54
N TYR A 826 3.14 10.59 5.63
CA TYR A 826 4.46 10.19 5.09
C TYR A 826 5.51 11.32 5.11
N THR A 827 5.64 12.00 6.24
CA THR A 827 6.64 13.05 6.40
C THR A 827 7.88 12.45 7.03
N LEU A 828 8.94 12.30 6.25
CA LEU A 828 10.26 12.00 6.81
C LEU A 828 10.58 13.08 7.84
N PRO A 829 10.83 12.73 9.13
CA PRO A 829 11.03 13.71 10.20
C PRO A 829 12.08 14.79 9.91
N PHE A 830 13.00 14.48 8.99
CA PHE A 830 14.10 15.34 8.59
C PHE A 830 14.10 15.71 7.08
N GLY A 831 13.01 15.40 6.35
CA GLY A 831 12.91 15.61 4.89
C GLY A 831 13.82 14.69 4.06
N TYR A 832 13.98 14.97 2.77
CA TYR A 832 14.96 14.29 1.92
C TYR A 832 16.38 14.54 2.45
N THR A 833 17.11 13.45 2.69
CA THR A 833 18.44 13.42 3.32
C THR A 833 19.45 14.25 2.54
N ASN A 834 19.66 15.51 2.93
CA ASN A 834 20.87 16.23 2.56
C ASN A 834 22.01 15.68 3.45
N PRO A 835 23.01 14.99 2.89
CA PRO A 835 24.09 14.40 3.66
C PRO A 835 25.03 15.44 4.30
N ASN A 836 24.79 16.74 4.15
CA ASN A 836 25.59 17.79 4.77
C ASN A 836 24.84 18.58 5.84
N ARG A 837 23.58 18.25 6.13
CA ARG A 837 22.73 19.01 7.07
C ARG A 837 22.75 18.37 8.44
N GLU A 838 22.89 19.17 9.49
CA GLU A 838 22.70 18.70 10.87
C GLU A 838 21.21 18.47 11.12
N MET A 839 20.82 17.22 11.29
CA MET A 839 19.42 16.83 11.47
C MET A 839 19.06 16.84 12.96
N VAL A 840 18.80 18.02 13.54
CA VAL A 840 18.35 18.18 14.93
C VAL A 840 16.95 18.78 14.93
N CYS A 841 16.05 18.25 15.76
CA CYS A 841 14.73 18.87 15.93
C CYS A 841 14.20 18.77 17.36
N VAL A 842 13.32 19.71 17.71
CA VAL A 842 12.54 19.70 18.95
C VAL A 842 11.18 19.11 18.63
N MET A 843 10.86 18.00 19.27
CA MET A 843 9.62 17.25 19.12
C MET A 843 8.72 17.47 20.33
N PHE A 844 7.44 17.74 20.09
CA PHE A 844 6.38 17.77 21.10
C PHE A 844 5.36 16.67 20.79
N ASN A 845 4.99 15.90 21.81
CA ASN A 845 3.94 14.89 21.65
C ASN A 845 2.59 15.59 21.42
N ALA A 846 1.90 15.20 20.35
CA ALA A 846 0.65 15.75 19.88
C ALA A 846 -0.55 14.80 20.09
N ASP A 847 -0.32 13.68 20.78
CA ASP A 847 -1.35 12.69 21.10
C ASP A 847 -2.52 13.35 21.85
N GLN A 848 -3.72 13.21 21.28
CA GLN A 848 -4.94 13.78 21.85
C GLN A 848 -5.39 13.06 23.12
N THR A 849 -4.81 11.89 23.46
CA THR A 849 -5.08 11.21 24.74
C THR A 849 -4.30 11.80 25.92
N LEU A 850 -3.39 12.75 25.69
CA LEU A 850 -2.69 13.44 26.77
C LEU A 850 -3.65 14.32 27.58
N PRO A 851 -3.38 14.55 28.88
CA PRO A 851 -4.14 15.52 29.68
C PRO A 851 -4.19 16.89 29.01
N ASP A 852 -5.31 17.60 29.12
CA ASP A 852 -5.54 18.90 28.47
C ASP A 852 -4.48 19.98 28.80
N SER A 853 -3.79 19.85 29.94
CA SER A 853 -2.68 20.70 30.33
C SER A 853 -1.42 20.49 29.49
N GLU A 854 -1.20 19.27 28.99
CA GLU A 854 -0.05 18.86 28.17
C GLU A 854 -0.40 18.84 26.67
N ARG A 855 -1.69 18.77 26.34
CA ARG A 855 -2.20 18.66 24.98
C ARG A 855 -1.92 19.90 24.15
N LEU A 856 -1.36 19.70 22.97
CA LEU A 856 -1.15 20.77 21.98
C LEU A 856 -2.50 21.32 21.51
N LYS A 857 -2.67 22.65 21.57
CA LYS A 857 -3.88 23.33 21.11
C LYS A 857 -3.70 23.76 19.67
N PHE A 858 -4.19 22.95 18.74
CA PHE A 858 -4.18 23.27 17.32
C PHE A 858 -5.12 24.45 17.02
N LYS A 859 -4.62 25.41 16.25
CA LYS A 859 -5.41 26.60 15.88
C LYS A 859 -5.60 26.73 14.37
N ALA A 860 -4.71 26.18 13.57
CA ALA A 860 -4.87 26.07 12.12
C ALA A 860 -3.98 24.95 11.62
N LEU A 861 -4.52 24.15 10.72
CA LEU A 861 -3.86 23.02 10.10
C LEU A 861 -3.81 23.34 8.59
N LEU A 862 -2.62 23.48 8.02
CA LEU A 862 -2.44 23.85 6.62
C LEU A 862 -1.91 22.64 5.84
N ILE A 863 -2.54 22.32 4.71
CA ILE A 863 -2.15 21.20 3.84
C ILE A 863 -1.07 21.60 2.83
N ARG A 864 -0.79 22.90 2.62
CA ARG A 864 0.32 23.36 1.75
C ARG A 864 0.84 24.73 2.21
N ASP A 865 2.01 24.79 2.86
CA ASP A 865 2.88 25.96 2.82
C ASP A 865 4.20 25.51 2.17
N LEU A 866 4.58 26.10 1.04
CA LEU A 866 5.75 25.70 0.23
C LEU A 866 7.06 26.21 0.84
N GLY A 867 7.16 26.12 2.17
CA GLY A 867 8.17 26.82 2.93
C GLY A 867 7.87 28.32 2.97
N THR A 868 7.98 28.86 4.18
CA THR A 868 7.84 30.29 4.45
C THR A 868 8.88 31.20 3.74
N PHE A 869 9.76 30.65 2.90
CA PHE A 869 10.82 31.34 2.19
C PHE A 869 10.36 32.07 0.93
N HIS A 870 9.26 31.64 0.31
CA HIS A 870 8.66 32.28 -0.86
C HIS A 870 7.27 32.84 -0.54
N ARG A 871 7.15 33.63 0.53
CA ARG A 871 6.01 34.54 0.67
C ARG A 871 6.19 35.67 -0.35
N GLU A 872 5.89 35.40 -1.62
CA GLU A 872 5.37 36.46 -2.46
C GLU A 872 4.09 36.92 -1.77
N TRP A 873 4.12 38.14 -1.24
CA TRP A 873 2.92 38.74 -0.74
C TRP A 873 1.98 38.88 -1.94
N ILE A 874 0.91 38.10 -1.96
CA ILE A 874 -0.24 38.35 -2.84
C ILE A 874 -0.87 39.65 -2.34
N GLN A 875 -0.29 40.78 -2.75
CA GLN A 875 -0.62 42.12 -2.27
C GLN A 875 -1.12 43.03 -3.38
N GLU A 876 -1.24 42.51 -4.61
CA GLU A 876 -1.42 43.37 -5.77
C GLU A 876 -2.89 43.71 -6.02
N ASP A 877 -3.82 42.75 -5.86
CA ASP A 877 -5.26 42.96 -6.04
C ASP A 877 -6.13 42.04 -5.15
N ARG A 878 -7.41 42.39 -5.01
CA ARG A 878 -8.37 41.70 -4.12
C ARG A 878 -8.72 40.29 -4.62
N ASP A 879 -8.73 40.08 -5.93
CA ASP A 879 -9.16 38.83 -6.56
C ASP A 879 -8.09 37.75 -6.41
N SER A 880 -6.82 38.13 -6.48
CA SER A 880 -5.71 37.24 -6.14
C SER A 880 -5.76 36.77 -4.69
N VAL A 881 -6.16 37.63 -3.74
CA VAL A 881 -6.36 37.25 -2.33
C VAL A 881 -7.60 36.38 -2.14
N TYR A 882 -8.67 36.59 -2.91
CA TYR A 882 -9.84 35.70 -2.93
C TYR A 882 -9.53 34.32 -3.51
N ASN A 883 -8.76 34.24 -4.59
CA ASN A 883 -8.31 32.97 -5.15
C ASN A 883 -7.44 32.22 -4.14
N TYR A 884 -6.52 32.91 -3.46
CA TYR A 884 -5.75 32.33 -2.37
C TYR A 884 -6.63 31.87 -1.22
N GLN A 885 -7.64 32.66 -0.81
CA GLN A 885 -8.63 32.25 0.20
C GLN A 885 -9.40 30.98 -0.21
N ARG A 886 -9.85 30.91 -1.46
CA ARG A 886 -10.57 29.73 -1.99
C ARG A 886 -9.69 28.47 -1.95
N ILE A 887 -8.43 28.60 -2.36
CA ILE A 887 -7.44 27.51 -2.29
C ILE A 887 -7.23 27.12 -0.82
N VAL A 888 -6.87 28.05 0.07
CA VAL A 888 -6.58 27.72 1.47
C VAL A 888 -7.80 27.21 2.24
N ARG A 889 -9.03 27.62 1.90
CA ARG A 889 -10.28 27.08 2.50
C ARG A 889 -10.48 25.58 2.23
N GLN A 890 -10.03 25.08 1.08
CA GLN A 890 -10.05 23.64 0.80
C GLN A 890 -9.11 22.87 1.76
N PHE A 891 -8.12 23.56 2.30
CA PHE A 891 -7.00 22.99 3.06
C PHE A 891 -6.95 23.37 4.54
N TYR A 892 -7.90 24.19 5.01
CA TYR A 892 -7.97 24.65 6.38
C TYR A 892 -8.99 23.82 7.17
N SER A 893 -8.58 23.30 8.32
CA SER A 893 -9.52 22.81 9.34
C SER A 893 -9.13 23.28 10.74
N LYS A 894 -10.16 23.44 11.59
CA LYS A 894 -10.05 23.66 13.04
C LYS A 894 -10.17 22.35 13.83
N ASP A 895 -10.68 21.30 13.18
CA ASP A 895 -10.86 19.97 13.75
C ASP A 895 -9.70 19.07 13.32
N TYR A 896 -9.07 18.42 14.30
CA TYR A 896 -7.90 17.58 14.05
C TYR A 896 -8.26 16.33 13.22
N ASN A 897 -9.40 15.71 13.48
CA ASN A 897 -9.86 14.51 12.79
C ASN A 897 -10.27 14.84 11.35
N GLU A 898 -10.91 15.98 11.14
CA GLU A 898 -11.26 16.46 9.80
C GLU A 898 -10.01 16.76 8.97
N PHE A 899 -8.98 17.37 9.58
CA PHE A 899 -7.70 17.59 8.92
C PHE A 899 -7.00 16.28 8.56
N GLN A 900 -6.96 15.32 9.48
CA GLN A 900 -6.39 14.00 9.25
C GLN A 900 -7.12 13.30 8.09
N ALA A 901 -8.46 13.30 8.10
CA ALA A 901 -9.27 12.75 7.01
C ALA A 901 -9.05 13.45 5.67
N ARG A 902 -8.76 14.76 5.65
CA ARG A 902 -8.48 15.52 4.42
C ARG A 902 -7.07 15.27 3.88
N ILE A 903 -6.05 15.12 4.71
CA ILE A 903 -4.71 14.78 4.18
C ILE A 903 -4.65 13.31 3.75
N ASN A 904 -5.32 12.39 4.44
CA ASN A 904 -5.39 10.99 3.99
C ASN A 904 -5.96 10.91 2.56
N LYS A 905 -6.88 11.81 2.19
CA LYS A 905 -7.42 11.93 0.82
C LYS A 905 -6.44 12.50 -0.21
N VAL A 906 -5.38 13.20 0.21
CA VAL A 906 -4.39 13.85 -0.67
C VAL A 906 -2.96 13.71 -0.10
N PRO A 907 -2.38 12.50 -0.08
CA PRO A 907 -1.04 12.27 0.45
C PRO A 907 0.01 12.99 -0.41
N GLY A 908 0.96 13.68 0.24
CA GLY A 908 2.07 14.39 -0.43
C GLY A 908 2.00 15.93 -0.43
N VAL A 909 1.02 16.53 0.25
CA VAL A 909 0.91 17.98 0.41
C VAL A 909 1.31 18.39 1.85
N THR A 910 2.13 19.43 2.00
CA THR A 910 2.88 19.76 3.23
C THR A 910 2.02 20.05 4.48
N ASN A 911 2.44 19.47 5.61
CA ASN A 911 1.79 19.36 6.93
C ASN A 911 2.16 20.47 7.93
N GLU A 912 2.19 21.74 7.51
CA GLU A 912 2.47 22.84 8.44
C GLU A 912 1.29 23.13 9.38
N ILE A 913 1.55 23.11 10.67
CA ILE A 913 0.57 23.38 11.72
C ILE A 913 0.93 24.64 12.47
N LEU A 914 -0.12 25.42 12.76
CA LEU A 914 -0.08 26.47 13.75
C LEU A 914 -0.67 25.98 15.08
N ALA A 915 0.21 25.64 16.02
CA ALA A 915 -0.15 25.15 17.35
C ALA A 915 0.18 26.16 18.44
N GLN A 916 -0.56 26.08 19.55
CA GLN A 916 -0.15 26.62 20.83
C GLN A 916 0.39 25.46 21.68
N ILE A 917 1.65 25.58 22.07
CA ILE A 917 2.36 24.62 22.91
C ILE A 917 2.17 25.06 24.36
N PRO A 918 1.50 24.25 25.22
CA PRO A 918 1.36 24.59 26.62
C PRO A 918 2.70 24.41 27.35
N PRO A 919 2.97 25.18 28.42
CA PRO A 919 4.22 25.04 29.19
C PRO A 919 4.47 23.66 29.78
N ALA A 920 3.41 22.84 29.97
CA ALA A 920 3.53 21.49 30.48
C ALA A 920 3.88 20.45 29.39
N ALA A 921 3.81 20.79 28.11
CA ALA A 921 4.18 19.88 27.02
C ALA A 921 5.70 19.68 27.01
N LYS A 922 6.16 18.50 27.43
CA LYS A 922 7.59 18.21 27.54
C LYS A 922 8.21 17.98 26.15
N PRO A 923 9.18 18.81 25.73
CA PRO A 923 9.88 18.58 24.47
C PRO A 923 10.84 17.39 24.59
N THR A 924 11.06 16.70 23.48
CA THR A 924 12.18 15.79 23.26
C THR A 924 13.03 16.34 22.14
N ILE A 925 14.35 16.35 22.31
CA ILE A 925 15.27 16.75 21.25
C ILE A 925 15.76 15.50 20.54
N THR A 926 15.57 15.42 19.23
CA THR A 926 15.94 14.23 18.45
C THR A 926 17.02 14.56 17.43
N ILE A 927 18.04 13.71 17.38
CA ILE A 927 19.18 13.77 16.46
C ILE A 927 18.95 12.70 15.38
N GLY A 928 18.64 13.14 14.16
CA GLY A 928 18.44 12.28 13.00
C GLY A 928 19.75 11.80 12.35
N ARG A 929 20.85 12.51 12.60
CA ARG A 929 22.19 12.09 12.19
C ARG A 929 23.21 12.37 13.26
N ASP A 930 23.91 11.32 13.65
CA ASP A 930 24.93 11.41 14.67
C ASP A 930 26.20 12.12 14.13
N THR A 931 26.31 13.41 14.37
CA THR A 931 27.52 14.21 14.10
C THR A 931 27.87 15.04 15.32
N LYS A 932 29.16 15.37 15.51
CA LYS A 932 29.61 16.22 16.61
C LYS A 932 28.82 17.54 16.70
N LYS A 933 28.61 18.19 15.55
CA LYS A 933 27.85 19.45 15.47
C LYS A 933 26.37 19.26 15.79
N ALA A 934 25.74 18.16 15.37
CA ALA A 934 24.35 17.86 15.75
C ALA A 934 24.19 17.62 17.26
N ARG A 935 25.13 16.91 17.90
CA ARG A 935 25.14 16.73 19.37
C ARG A 935 25.30 18.06 20.10
N GLN A 936 26.20 18.91 19.64
CA GLN A 936 26.40 20.26 20.19
C GLN A 936 25.14 21.12 20.11
N LEU A 937 24.48 21.12 18.94
CA LEU A 937 23.21 21.82 18.74
C LEU A 937 22.11 21.29 19.64
N ALA A 938 22.01 19.96 19.79
CA ALA A 938 21.04 19.34 20.68
C ALA A 938 21.28 19.71 22.15
N GLN A 939 22.54 19.75 22.60
CA GLN A 939 22.89 20.19 23.95
C GLN A 939 22.61 21.68 24.18
N GLN A 940 22.90 22.54 23.19
CA GLN A 940 22.54 23.97 23.25
C GLN A 940 21.03 24.17 23.30
N ALA A 941 20.27 23.42 22.50
CA ALA A 941 18.81 23.43 22.52
C ALA A 941 18.26 23.00 23.88
N LYS A 942 18.80 21.92 24.47
CA LYS A 942 18.46 21.48 25.83
C LYS A 942 18.70 22.60 26.83
N LEU A 943 19.93 23.14 26.87
CA LEU A 943 20.30 24.17 27.83
C LEU A 943 19.42 25.42 27.72
N LYS A 944 19.18 25.93 26.50
CA LYS A 944 18.32 27.11 26.29
C LYS A 944 16.89 26.81 26.72
N LEU A 945 16.29 25.70 26.28
CA LEU A 945 14.91 25.37 26.66
C LEU A 945 14.77 25.17 28.19
N GLU A 946 15.76 24.60 28.86
CA GLU A 946 15.74 24.44 30.32
C GLU A 946 15.86 25.78 31.05
N THR A 947 16.87 26.58 30.70
CA THR A 947 17.17 27.84 31.39
C THR A 947 16.20 28.97 31.05
N GLU A 948 15.77 29.04 29.79
CA GLU A 948 14.97 30.14 29.27
C GLU A 948 13.47 29.83 29.27
N CYS A 949 13.08 28.60 28.94
CA CYS A 949 11.66 28.20 28.87
C CYS A 949 11.18 27.44 30.11
N LYS A 950 12.06 27.17 31.09
CA LYS A 950 11.75 26.45 32.34
C LYS A 950 11.21 25.03 32.11
N TYR A 951 11.66 24.37 31.05
CA TYR A 951 11.43 22.94 30.90
C TYR A 951 12.44 22.19 31.76
N ASP A 952 12.00 21.14 32.46
CA ASP A 952 12.92 20.30 33.24
C ASP A 952 13.05 18.92 32.59
N ASN A 953 14.24 18.32 32.72
CA ASN A 953 14.53 16.95 32.29
C ASN A 953 14.27 16.68 30.79
N ILE A 954 14.71 17.59 29.92
CA ILE A 954 14.57 17.40 28.47
C ILE A 954 15.42 16.21 28.04
N THR A 955 14.78 15.26 27.38
CA THR A 955 15.44 14.07 26.82
C THR A 955 16.06 14.40 25.47
N ILE A 956 17.30 13.95 25.25
CA ILE A 956 17.92 13.95 23.92
C ILE A 956 18.01 12.50 23.44
N ALA A 957 17.60 12.22 22.21
CA ALA A 957 17.65 10.88 21.64
C ALA A 957 18.17 10.88 20.20
N PHE A 958 18.88 9.83 19.84
CA PHE A 958 19.19 9.51 18.45
C PHE A 958 17.99 8.77 17.85
N TYR A 959 17.52 9.23 16.70
CA TYR A 959 16.45 8.57 15.97
C TYR A 959 16.95 8.19 14.58
N ASN A 960 16.89 6.90 14.26
CA ASN A 960 17.22 6.41 12.92
C ASN A 960 15.93 6.03 12.18
N PRO A 961 15.53 6.80 11.15
CA PRO A 961 14.33 6.50 10.39
C PRO A 961 14.42 5.20 9.58
N GLU A 962 15.61 4.80 9.13
CA GLU A 962 15.82 3.61 8.30
C GLU A 962 15.61 2.31 9.09
N TYR A 963 16.01 2.30 10.36
CA TYR A 963 15.90 1.13 11.24
C TYR A 963 14.75 1.22 12.24
N GLN A 964 13.93 2.28 12.19
CA GLN A 964 12.87 2.57 13.16
C GLN A 964 13.35 2.42 14.62
N SER A 965 14.58 2.87 14.88
CA SER A 965 15.25 2.68 16.17
C SER A 965 15.49 4.02 16.86
N CYS A 966 15.34 4.04 18.18
CA CYS A 966 15.62 5.20 19.03
C CYS A 966 16.58 4.80 20.14
N ARG A 967 17.55 5.67 20.45
CA ARG A 967 18.48 5.49 21.57
C ARG A 967 18.62 6.77 22.37
N ILE A 968 18.53 6.71 23.69
CA ILE A 968 18.78 7.91 24.52
C ILE A 968 20.24 8.33 24.42
N TYR A 969 20.48 9.62 24.19
CA TYR A 969 21.78 10.25 24.34
C TYR A 969 21.94 10.61 25.82
N SER A 970 22.55 9.70 26.58
CA SER A 970 22.54 9.74 28.04
C SER A 970 23.27 10.98 28.60
N GLU A 971 22.96 11.38 29.84
CA GLU A 971 23.65 12.49 30.49
C GLU A 971 25.15 12.21 30.64
N THR A 972 25.52 10.95 30.80
CA THR A 972 26.92 10.52 30.84
C THR A 972 27.60 10.76 29.49
N GLU A 973 26.99 10.34 28.38
CA GLU A 973 27.52 10.62 27.04
C GLU A 973 27.63 12.14 26.77
N GLN A 974 26.64 12.92 27.21
CA GLN A 974 26.68 14.38 27.11
C GLN A 974 27.83 14.98 27.93
N ALA A 975 28.06 14.49 29.14
CA ALA A 975 29.16 14.93 29.99
C ALA A 975 30.53 14.55 29.41
N LEU A 976 30.64 13.37 28.78
CA LEU A 976 31.85 12.95 28.06
C LEU A 976 32.14 13.86 26.87
N ASP A 977 31.13 14.24 26.08
CA ASP A 977 31.30 15.17 24.96
C ASP A 977 31.73 16.58 25.44
N LYS A 978 31.16 17.07 26.55
CA LYS A 978 31.61 18.34 27.18
C LYS A 978 33.03 18.27 27.71
N LEU A 979 33.42 17.13 28.29
CA LEU A 979 34.77 16.90 28.78
C LEU A 979 35.77 16.89 27.61
N GLU A 980 35.45 16.19 26.52
CA GLU A 980 36.24 16.20 25.29
C GLU A 980 36.41 17.63 24.74
N GLU A 981 35.33 18.41 24.68
CA GLU A 981 35.37 19.81 24.26
C GLU A 981 36.24 20.68 25.18
N ALA A 982 36.13 20.51 26.50
CA ALA A 982 36.93 21.27 27.45
C ALA A 982 38.42 20.89 27.42
N ILE A 983 38.74 19.61 27.14
CA ILE A 983 40.11 19.15 26.88
C ILE A 983 40.64 19.87 25.63
N HIS A 984 39.91 19.80 24.51
CA HIS A 984 40.34 20.46 23.27
C HIS A 984 40.41 21.99 23.37
N ALA A 985 39.62 22.61 24.24
CA ALA A 985 39.61 24.05 24.46
C ALA A 985 40.60 24.53 25.54
N ASN A 986 41.39 23.64 26.15
CA ASN A 986 42.27 23.95 27.28
C ASN A 986 41.56 24.62 28.49
N LYS A 987 40.33 24.20 28.80
CA LYS A 987 39.49 24.76 29.89
C LYS A 987 39.17 23.75 31.02
N LEU A 988 40.00 22.72 31.19
CA LEU A 988 39.76 21.59 32.11
C LEU A 988 39.46 21.97 33.58
N PRO A 989 40.17 22.94 34.21
CA PRO A 989 40.04 23.20 35.65
C PRO A 989 38.64 23.65 36.09
N SER A 990 37.95 24.47 35.28
CA SER A 990 36.63 25.02 35.63
C SER A 990 35.49 24.01 35.40
N LEU A 991 35.64 23.09 34.43
CA LEU A 991 34.62 22.09 34.11
C LEU A 991 34.56 20.97 35.16
N LEU A 992 35.72 20.49 35.63
CA LEU A 992 35.82 19.46 36.68
C LEU A 992 35.10 19.92 37.95
N ILE A 993 35.32 21.16 38.40
CA ILE A 993 34.64 21.73 39.57
C ILE A 993 33.11 21.73 39.40
N SER A 994 32.60 22.04 38.20
CA SER A 994 31.15 22.06 37.93
C SER A 994 30.50 20.67 37.83
N LEU A 995 31.26 19.66 37.37
CA LEU A 995 30.79 18.28 37.21
C LEU A 995 30.72 17.55 38.56
N PHE A 996 31.64 17.84 39.48
CA PHE A 996 31.67 17.22 40.81
C PHE A 996 30.75 17.87 41.85
N SER A 997 30.28 19.10 41.62
CA SER A 997 29.46 19.86 42.58
C SER A 997 27.94 19.62 42.47
N LYS A 998 27.47 18.82 41.51
CA LYS A 998 26.03 18.64 41.22
C LYS A 998 25.40 17.29 41.62
N LYS A 999 26.11 16.38 42.29
CA LYS A 999 25.49 15.14 42.84
C LYS A 999 25.13 15.29 44.32
N PRO A 1000 23.89 14.97 44.74
CA PRO A 1000 23.54 14.83 46.14
C PRO A 1000 23.95 13.42 46.65
N GLU A 1001 24.56 13.37 47.83
CA GLU A 1001 25.02 12.21 48.64
C GLU A 1001 26.47 11.69 48.45
N PRO A 1002 27.14 11.25 49.54
CA PRO A 1002 28.34 11.90 50.02
C PRO A 1002 29.62 11.22 49.53
N LEU A 1003 30.30 11.86 48.59
CA LEU A 1003 31.74 11.74 48.44
C LEU A 1003 32.31 13.10 48.80
N GLU A 1004 32.62 13.29 50.09
CA GLU A 1004 33.46 14.39 50.55
C GLU A 1004 34.85 14.23 49.92
N ILE A 1005 35.00 14.74 48.70
CA ILE A 1005 36.28 14.86 48.04
C ILE A 1005 36.76 16.29 48.26
N GLU A 1006 37.66 16.44 49.22
CA GLU A 1006 38.45 17.66 49.41
C GLU A 1006 39.41 17.81 48.21
N ILE A 1007 38.96 18.50 47.16
CA ILE A 1007 39.81 18.79 45.99
C ILE A 1007 40.77 19.91 46.38
N ASN A 1008 42.03 19.55 46.55
CA ASN A 1008 43.11 20.47 46.93
C ASN A 1008 43.34 21.50 45.81
N GLN A 1009 43.12 22.79 46.09
CA GLN A 1009 43.16 23.90 45.11
C GLN A 1009 44.49 24.04 44.32
N LYS A 1010 45.57 23.37 44.76
CA LYS A 1010 46.89 23.39 44.08
C LYS A 1010 46.98 22.56 42.79
N ILE A 1011 46.04 21.65 42.52
CA ILE A 1011 46.11 20.77 41.33
C ILE A 1011 45.53 21.46 40.06
N LEU A 1012 44.83 22.58 40.21
CA LEU A 1012 44.05 23.22 39.13
C LEU A 1012 44.81 24.29 38.33
N SER A 1013 46.13 24.47 38.54
CA SER A 1013 46.93 25.55 37.94
C SER A 1013 47.95 25.11 36.86
N VAL A 1014 47.95 23.83 36.44
CA VAL A 1014 48.88 23.33 35.41
C VAL A 1014 48.18 23.30 34.03
N PRO A 1015 48.77 23.85 32.95
CA PRO A 1015 48.26 23.67 31.59
C PRO A 1015 48.44 22.20 31.17
N ILE A 1016 47.37 21.53 30.76
CA ILE A 1016 47.32 20.06 30.58
C ILE A 1016 47.50 19.66 29.10
N ASP A 1017 47.89 20.58 28.23
CA ASP A 1017 48.03 20.25 26.81
C ASP A 1017 49.20 19.29 26.59
N GLY A 1018 48.91 18.10 26.07
CA GLY A 1018 49.90 17.05 25.79
C GLY A 1018 50.32 16.17 26.98
N THR A 1019 49.74 16.33 28.18
CA THR A 1019 50.12 15.45 29.31
C THR A 1019 49.61 14.01 29.12
N PRO A 1020 50.31 13.00 29.67
CA PRO A 1020 49.88 11.60 29.62
C PRO A 1020 48.45 11.40 30.15
N GLU A 1021 48.04 12.19 31.13
CA GLU A 1021 46.72 12.11 31.76
C GLU A 1021 45.60 12.57 30.82
N ALA A 1022 45.78 13.67 30.08
CA ALA A 1022 44.79 14.09 29.07
C ALA A 1022 44.66 13.08 27.93
N LYS A 1023 45.79 12.52 27.45
CA LYS A 1023 45.78 11.45 26.44
C LYS A 1023 45.08 10.19 26.93
N LEU A 1024 45.32 9.80 28.18
CA LEU A 1024 44.67 8.65 28.81
C LEU A 1024 43.16 8.88 29.00
N ILE A 1025 42.74 10.07 29.42
CA ILE A 1025 41.32 10.41 29.55
C ILE A 1025 40.63 10.39 28.18
N LEU A 1026 41.24 10.97 27.15
CA LEU A 1026 40.71 10.92 25.78
C LEU A 1026 40.61 9.47 25.26
N ASP A 1027 41.60 8.62 25.53
CA ASP A 1027 41.54 7.19 25.19
C ASP A 1027 40.38 6.47 25.92
N ILE A 1028 40.20 6.71 27.22
CA ILE A 1028 39.09 6.12 27.99
C ILE A 1028 37.73 6.57 27.45
N ILE A 1029 37.58 7.86 27.11
CA ILE A 1029 36.37 8.41 26.49
C ILE A 1029 36.11 7.72 25.15
N GLN A 1030 37.13 7.59 24.32
CA GLN A 1030 37.02 6.97 23.00
C GLN A 1030 36.68 5.48 23.10
N ARG A 1031 37.26 4.76 24.07
CA ARG A 1031 36.93 3.36 24.35
C ARG A 1031 35.50 3.19 24.84
N ALA A 1032 35.00 4.07 25.70
CA ALA A 1032 33.60 4.07 26.15
C ALA A 1032 32.62 4.31 24.99
N LYS A 1033 32.91 5.29 24.12
CA LYS A 1033 32.11 5.57 22.91
C LYS A 1033 32.03 4.41 21.93
N THR A 1034 33.01 3.50 21.94
CA THR A 1034 33.07 2.32 21.06
C THR A 1034 32.48 1.07 21.68
N GLY A 1035 31.84 1.16 22.85
CA GLY A 1035 31.26 0.02 23.56
C GLY A 1035 32.29 -0.95 24.16
N LYS A 1036 33.58 -0.62 24.11
CA LYS A 1036 34.66 -1.47 24.66
C LYS A 1036 34.77 -1.41 26.18
N VAL A 1037 34.13 -0.41 26.82
CA VAL A 1037 34.08 -0.24 28.27
C VAL A 1037 32.69 0.30 28.61
N ILE A 1038 32.04 -0.28 29.63
CA ILE A 1038 30.76 0.20 30.17
C ILE A 1038 30.93 1.66 30.64
N LEU A 1039 30.02 2.55 30.25
CA LEU A 1039 30.17 4.00 30.45
C LEU A 1039 30.35 4.38 31.93
N GLU A 1040 29.63 3.73 32.85
CA GLU A 1040 29.80 3.94 34.29
C GLU A 1040 31.20 3.55 34.77
N ASN A 1041 31.77 2.47 34.23
CA ASN A 1041 33.13 2.02 34.58
C ASN A 1041 34.20 2.95 34.03
N ALA A 1042 34.01 3.48 32.82
CA ALA A 1042 34.88 4.50 32.24
C ALA A 1042 34.88 5.77 33.11
N TRP A 1043 33.70 6.22 33.54
CA TRP A 1043 33.56 7.38 34.44
C TRP A 1043 34.20 7.13 35.81
N VAL A 1044 33.94 5.98 36.44
CA VAL A 1044 34.57 5.59 37.72
C VAL A 1044 36.09 5.53 37.61
N ASN A 1045 36.63 5.05 36.49
CA ASN A 1045 38.08 5.00 36.26
C ASN A 1045 38.68 6.40 36.09
N ILE A 1046 37.99 7.31 35.40
CA ILE A 1046 38.39 8.73 35.28
C ILE A 1046 38.41 9.38 36.67
N VAL A 1047 37.36 9.19 37.48
CA VAL A 1047 37.26 9.76 38.83
C VAL A 1047 38.33 9.18 39.77
N LYS A 1048 38.52 7.86 39.78
CA LYS A 1048 39.56 7.18 40.60
C LYS A 1048 40.98 7.63 40.27
N LYS A 1049 41.24 8.06 39.04
CA LYS A 1049 42.56 8.55 38.59
C LYS A 1049 42.77 10.03 38.89
N LEU A 1050 41.71 10.83 38.93
CA LEU A 1050 41.77 12.27 39.21
C LEU A 1050 41.73 12.60 40.71
N VAL A 1051 41.22 11.71 41.56
CA VAL A 1051 41.14 11.89 43.02
C VAL A 1051 42.23 11.06 43.70
N PRO A 1052 43.23 11.67 44.38
CA PRO A 1052 44.25 10.91 45.10
C PRO A 1052 43.60 10.09 46.22
N GLN A 1053 43.86 8.78 46.29
CA GLN A 1053 43.48 7.99 47.46
C GLN A 1053 44.28 8.50 48.67
N LYS A 1054 43.58 8.93 49.74
CA LYS A 1054 44.20 9.16 51.05
C LYS A 1054 44.79 7.82 51.51
N ASN A 1055 46.11 7.69 51.41
CA ASN A 1055 46.82 6.54 51.95
C ASN A 1055 46.57 6.44 53.46
N ASN A 1056 46.24 5.24 53.90
CA ASN A 1056 46.19 4.82 55.30
C ASN A 1056 47.41 5.34 56.08
N ILE A 1057 47.17 6.27 57.02
CA ILE A 1057 48.13 6.56 58.09
C ILE A 1057 48.00 5.40 59.08
N ALA A 1058 49.00 4.52 59.10
CA ALA A 1058 49.15 3.52 60.14
C ALA A 1058 49.39 4.21 61.50
N PRO A 1059 48.87 3.68 62.63
CA PRO A 1059 49.11 4.25 63.94
C PRO A 1059 50.57 4.03 64.33
N GLN A 1060 51.31 5.10 64.65
CA GLN A 1060 52.62 4.97 65.29
C GLN A 1060 52.47 4.51 66.75
N PRO A 1061 53.36 3.65 67.26
CA PRO A 1061 53.37 3.28 68.67
C PRO A 1061 53.91 4.45 69.51
N ARG A 1062 53.26 4.67 70.66
CA ARG A 1062 53.63 5.69 71.66
C ARG A 1062 55.06 5.47 72.19
N LYS A 1063 55.81 6.56 72.29
CA LYS A 1063 56.62 6.88 73.47
C LYS A 1063 56.07 8.14 74.10
#